data_AF-A0A1R2BGA8-F1
#
_entry.id   AF-A0A1R2BGA8-F1
#
_cell.length_a   1.000
_cell.length_b   1.000
_cell.length_c   1.000
_cell.angle_alpha   90.00
_cell.angle_beta   90.00
_cell.angle_gamma   90.00
#
_symmetry.space_group_name_H-M   'P 1'
#
loop_
_entity.id
_entity.type
_entity.pdbx_description
1 polymer ?
#
loop_
_entity_poly.entity_id
_entity_poly.type
_entity_poly.pdbx_seq_one_letter_code
_entity_poly.pdbx_strand_id
1 'polypeptide(L)'
;MDAKIIEALSEIDASLKEEEKNPKTLLYIFARIKIVIDSGSNQKLIHKNKNLMKLIRYFLCDKDREVRVASLRTLRYISTSDYALKYIRRRNILHFVVRSFETEGRSNERVEACKFIKNWLELSPTTFPMAFMAALVSLAEAENDDELKDFAVEAVRLLSVSNTALVAWCGGFRVLINSIFNLKADEGIVNNTILTLLYLLNNKETRQYLKKEKELARILAIFTDTEMDIRESELEGLISLGKRVIIMMSRSWVGLIFLASGGLRQIIENICLPIKPKIKEAILEIIEEMITIPVETMQTSKSLLKNYLAMLLKALIHCNLYRSLTHLAIEKSDPMAQRARKLLKVVTSITSDLLPDAPQFSLMLDTHKSVIAAELVAEIDSCTRLKDNFSHLGIIYRSCEMLSKEPFSFIESQNTVISGIYKNYALGMIDDNEFNNLIKKSHVLKETKKWKWEIIYQIMAGPIDTPPRFYQALKTRFLKCLLSYYMPSRGLFSVLEWHPNNFIKAQVGTLLLGLLLSQTEGVILLTTTINEGFFVMRKCFIAEIADGIDDEISVKEQGKTISNRLFSPDKMKVTMVREYFKWVGLMTNYRTGIALLNSSNLDSKLMKLSTVEHLSTVVIPYLNYRESISQDFLIYSLQSDDILVRKHAMEHLRLLFRAGAYDITWAVREIVNQLYSPDHRIVSCALSVIEELCTDISNLRVFIETGPQTLTRLGEEGAKCLISFLSSSSGISYLSQLDFIQKEMEKWKAKGNFDYVKKIEHQSEIALTSQKKVYALDVHTPFANSYNDRLEPLWLRKLPFTIIVYISGSQKTYSLNTWVEISDDVYIVGQVPEVEVHENDCISVCMQLGIYNIDSRGQETSDCNWIKCQPQDRDLDVSNIIEKFGVSFKFTTIKKTKFLTEVSYRVQVLPKATASIKFPKHLYGELVQTKLGLKKLQESKHANELVEYLKTDAQIIQKRVALWGLGHIGSSERGVHYLNALGAIGIIVDIAEKSSTLSLRGTAFQSLCLVASTNAGRKELLKYGWICSQSKIALPAQSEKIFWLETDDDFKTFKEKCEEHDRVLDTFILTNEEQEILSHIIGLGNVVRRSEAETYLKAKRMSSPHAFVSVPLFHAVMSYITVFSFKLSTRKIVHKLFEKMYSVQKKIDEIDSYKHIY
;
A
#
# COMPACT_ATOMS: atom_id res chain seq x y z
N MET A 1 -54.30 -9.02 19.05
CA MET A 1 -54.19 -8.26 17.79
C MET A 1 -54.55 -6.83 18.15
N ASP A 2 -53.64 -5.86 18.03
CA ASP A 2 -53.86 -4.53 18.60
C ASP A 2 -55.10 -3.87 17.99
N ALA A 3 -56.04 -3.45 18.84
CA ALA A 3 -57.30 -2.81 18.43
C ALA A 3 -57.06 -1.63 17.47
N LYS A 4 -55.96 -0.88 17.70
CA LYS A 4 -55.50 0.22 16.86
C LYS A 4 -55.19 -0.16 15.41
N ILE A 5 -54.73 -1.39 15.14
CA ILE A 5 -54.43 -1.86 13.77
C ILE A 5 -55.72 -2.19 13.02
N ILE A 6 -56.68 -2.81 13.71
CA ILE A 6 -57.98 -3.15 13.12
C ILE A 6 -58.76 -1.87 12.82
N GLU A 7 -58.75 -0.92 13.75
CA GLU A 7 -59.32 0.43 13.59
C GLU A 7 -58.69 1.16 12.40
N ALA A 8 -57.36 1.25 12.35
CA ALA A 8 -56.64 1.88 11.23
C ALA A 8 -56.94 1.22 9.87
N LEU A 9 -57.05 -0.11 9.80
CA LEU A 9 -57.43 -0.81 8.57
C LEU A 9 -58.87 -0.52 8.15
N SER A 10 -59.80 -0.46 9.12
CA SER A 10 -61.21 -0.16 8.85
C SER A 10 -61.43 1.29 8.39
N GLU A 11 -60.67 2.22 8.95
CA GLU A 11 -60.67 3.64 8.54
C GLU A 11 -60.12 3.81 7.12
N ILE A 12 -59.07 3.06 6.75
CA ILE A 12 -58.57 3.06 5.37
C ILE A 12 -59.63 2.53 4.41
N ASP A 13 -60.34 1.45 4.76
CA ASP A 13 -61.42 0.89 3.93
C ASP A 13 -62.64 1.83 3.82
N ALA A 14 -62.96 2.60 4.86
CA ALA A 14 -64.00 3.61 4.82
C ALA A 14 -63.63 4.76 3.87
N SER A 15 -62.41 5.29 3.98
CA SER A 15 -61.91 6.35 3.08
C SER A 15 -61.73 5.89 1.63
N LEU A 16 -61.59 4.58 1.38
CA LEU A 16 -61.53 4.01 0.02
C LEU A 16 -62.89 3.95 -0.69
N LYS A 17 -64.00 4.10 0.04
CA LYS A 17 -65.38 4.02 -0.49
C LYS A 17 -65.99 5.39 -0.84
N GLU A 18 -65.35 6.49 -0.47
CA GLU A 18 -65.81 7.85 -0.82
C GLU A 18 -65.64 8.10 -2.34
N GLU A 19 -66.67 8.65 -2.98
CA GLU A 19 -66.67 8.96 -4.42
C GLU A 19 -65.83 10.20 -4.76
N GLU A 20 -65.80 11.20 -3.87
CA GLU A 20 -64.97 12.41 -4.02
C GLU A 20 -63.60 12.23 -3.37
N LYS A 21 -62.58 12.04 -4.20
CA LYS A 21 -61.20 11.81 -3.76
C LYS A 21 -60.47 13.14 -3.55
N ASN A 22 -60.44 13.61 -2.31
CA ASN A 22 -59.72 14.83 -1.92
C ASN A 22 -58.24 14.60 -1.57
N PRO A 23 -57.33 15.58 -1.80
CA PRO A 23 -55.93 15.53 -1.36
C PRO A 23 -55.76 15.25 0.15
N LYS A 24 -56.69 15.74 0.97
CA LYS A 24 -56.71 15.51 2.43
C LYS A 24 -56.91 14.03 2.79
N THR A 25 -57.62 13.28 1.96
CA THR A 25 -57.85 11.84 2.13
C THR A 25 -56.54 11.05 2.03
N LEU A 26 -55.60 11.47 1.17
CA LEU A 26 -54.28 10.84 1.06
C LEU A 26 -53.43 11.03 2.31
N LEU A 27 -53.39 12.25 2.88
CA LEU A 27 -52.68 12.53 4.14
C LEU A 27 -53.29 11.77 5.31
N TYR A 28 -54.62 11.69 5.35
CA TYR A 28 -55.37 10.90 6.32
C TYR A 28 -55.00 9.41 6.24
N ILE A 29 -54.99 8.83 5.03
CA ILE A 29 -54.63 7.43 4.78
C ILE A 29 -53.15 7.16 5.09
N PHE A 30 -52.24 8.08 4.71
CA PHE A 30 -50.81 7.95 4.97
C PHE A 30 -50.49 7.79 6.46
N ALA A 31 -51.13 8.58 7.33
CA ALA A 31 -50.93 8.48 8.77
C ALA A 31 -51.32 7.10 9.34
N ARG A 32 -52.42 6.49 8.86
CA ARG A 32 -52.85 5.14 9.26
C ARG A 32 -51.95 4.05 8.69
N ILE A 33 -51.55 4.18 7.42
CA ILE A 33 -50.63 3.25 6.76
C ILE A 33 -49.33 3.18 7.54
N LYS A 34 -48.80 4.33 7.99
CA LYS A 34 -47.61 4.39 8.83
C LYS A 34 -47.78 3.60 10.14
N ILE A 35 -48.91 3.75 10.84
CA ILE A 35 -49.21 3.00 12.09
C ILE A 35 -49.28 1.48 11.84
N VAL A 36 -49.88 1.05 10.72
CA VAL A 36 -50.01 -0.38 10.36
C VAL A 36 -48.67 -1.00 9.95
N ILE A 37 -47.77 -0.19 9.35
CA ILE A 37 -46.43 -0.64 8.95
C ILE A 37 -45.48 -0.70 10.14
N ASP A 38 -45.49 0.31 11.01
CA ASP A 38 -44.62 0.38 12.20
C ASP A 38 -44.91 -0.78 13.18
N SER A 39 -46.08 -1.42 13.06
CA SER A 39 -46.49 -2.62 13.81
C SER A 39 -46.22 -3.96 13.08
N GLY A 40 -45.52 -3.95 11.94
CA GLY A 40 -45.07 -5.15 11.22
C GLY A 40 -46.16 -5.90 10.41
N SER A 41 -47.36 -5.34 10.25
CA SER A 41 -48.53 -6.02 9.67
C SER A 41 -48.74 -5.78 8.15
N ASN A 42 -47.65 -5.69 7.38
CA ASN A 42 -47.69 -5.31 5.95
C ASN A 42 -48.51 -6.22 5.03
N GLN A 43 -48.44 -7.54 5.24
CA GLN A 43 -49.17 -8.49 4.39
C GLN A 43 -50.70 -8.37 4.57
N LYS A 44 -51.16 -8.00 5.78
CA LYS A 44 -52.60 -7.84 6.08
C LYS A 44 -53.20 -6.58 5.43
N LEU A 45 -52.43 -5.50 5.37
CA LEU A 45 -52.80 -4.25 4.67
C LEU A 45 -53.04 -4.50 3.17
N ILE A 46 -52.14 -5.24 2.53
CA ILE A 46 -52.18 -5.49 1.08
C ILE A 46 -53.25 -6.53 0.72
N HIS A 47 -53.47 -7.55 1.56
CA HIS A 47 -54.49 -8.57 1.32
C HIS A 47 -55.93 -8.04 1.51
N LYS A 48 -56.18 -7.15 2.47
CA LYS A 48 -57.52 -6.60 2.71
C LYS A 48 -57.89 -5.50 1.72
N ASN A 49 -56.96 -4.61 1.35
CA ASN A 49 -57.33 -3.35 0.69
C ASN A 49 -56.96 -3.37 -0.80
N LYS A 50 -57.67 -4.18 -1.60
CA LYS A 50 -57.41 -4.33 -3.06
C LYS A 50 -57.47 -3.01 -3.84
N ASN A 51 -58.27 -2.04 -3.37
CA ASN A 51 -58.46 -0.74 -4.01
C ASN A 51 -57.42 0.31 -3.63
N LEU A 52 -56.59 0.05 -2.61
CA LEU A 52 -55.57 1.00 -2.14
C LEU A 52 -54.59 1.38 -3.24
N MET A 53 -54.14 0.41 -4.03
CA MET A 53 -53.21 0.63 -5.15
C MET A 53 -53.84 1.44 -6.29
N LYS A 54 -55.15 1.30 -6.52
CA LYS A 54 -55.89 2.10 -7.51
C LYS A 54 -56.01 3.55 -7.04
N LEU A 55 -56.28 3.76 -5.76
CA LEU A 55 -56.33 5.08 -5.15
C LEU A 55 -54.96 5.78 -5.21
N ILE A 56 -53.88 5.07 -4.92
CA ILE A 56 -52.54 5.67 -5.00
C ILE A 56 -52.17 5.99 -6.45
N ARG A 57 -52.53 5.13 -7.41
CA ARG A 57 -52.34 5.40 -8.85
C ARG A 57 -53.09 6.65 -9.30
N TYR A 58 -54.29 6.89 -8.77
CA TYR A 58 -55.05 8.12 -9.01
C TYR A 58 -54.27 9.36 -8.55
N PHE A 59 -53.80 9.36 -7.30
CA PHE A 59 -53.08 10.52 -6.76
C PHE A 59 -51.68 10.72 -7.36
N LEU A 60 -51.07 9.67 -7.94
CA LEU A 60 -49.86 9.82 -8.78
C LEU A 60 -50.12 10.58 -10.09
N CYS A 61 -51.36 10.64 -10.55
CA CYS A 61 -51.75 11.35 -11.77
C CYS A 61 -52.30 12.76 -11.50
N ASP A 62 -52.39 13.17 -10.23
CA ASP A 62 -52.97 14.45 -9.83
C ASP A 62 -52.21 15.63 -10.45
N LYS A 63 -52.91 16.75 -10.68
CA LYS A 63 -52.30 17.99 -11.16
C LYS A 63 -51.36 18.59 -10.12
N ASP A 64 -51.70 18.47 -8.84
CA ASP A 64 -50.89 18.98 -7.73
C ASP A 64 -49.66 18.08 -7.49
N ARG A 65 -48.50 18.72 -7.50
CA ARG A 65 -47.22 18.07 -7.28
C ARG A 65 -47.05 17.58 -5.84
N GLU A 66 -47.61 18.26 -4.85
CA GLU A 66 -47.48 17.84 -3.45
C GLU A 66 -48.24 16.53 -3.18
N VAL A 67 -49.39 16.36 -3.84
CA VAL A 67 -50.19 15.14 -3.81
C VAL A 67 -49.44 13.97 -4.44
N ARG A 68 -48.77 14.19 -5.59
CA ARG A 68 -47.91 13.16 -6.21
C ARG A 68 -46.74 12.76 -5.31
N VAL A 69 -46.10 13.73 -4.66
CA VAL A 69 -45.01 13.49 -3.68
C VAL A 69 -45.51 12.65 -2.50
N ALA A 70 -46.65 13.02 -1.91
CA ALA A 70 -47.26 12.26 -0.82
C ALA A 70 -47.64 10.83 -1.26
N SER A 71 -48.06 10.66 -2.50
CA SER A 71 -48.39 9.35 -3.08
C SER A 71 -47.16 8.46 -3.23
N LEU A 72 -46.07 9.00 -3.77
CA LEU A 72 -44.78 8.29 -3.89
C LEU A 72 -44.21 7.93 -2.52
N ARG A 73 -44.33 8.83 -1.53
CA ARG A 73 -43.99 8.52 -0.13
C ARG A 73 -44.82 7.36 0.38
N THR A 74 -46.13 7.41 0.21
CA THR A 74 -47.04 6.34 0.65
C THR A 74 -46.68 5.00 -0.01
N LEU A 75 -46.37 4.98 -1.30
CA LEU A 75 -45.87 3.78 -1.99
C LEU A 75 -44.58 3.25 -1.38
N ARG A 76 -43.62 4.14 -1.07
CA ARG A 76 -42.35 3.76 -0.45
C ARG A 76 -42.53 3.12 0.92
N TYR A 77 -43.47 3.64 1.73
CA TYR A 77 -43.79 3.05 3.02
C TYR A 77 -44.47 1.67 2.85
N ILE A 78 -45.32 1.47 1.85
CA ILE A 78 -45.95 0.15 1.59
C ILE A 78 -44.94 -0.87 1.07
N SER A 79 -43.93 -0.44 0.30
CA SER A 79 -42.89 -1.32 -0.25
C SER A 79 -41.87 -1.76 0.80
N THR A 80 -42.25 -2.71 1.64
CA THR A 80 -41.40 -3.24 2.73
C THR A 80 -41.06 -4.72 2.53
N SER A 81 -41.71 -5.39 1.58
CA SER A 81 -41.55 -6.82 1.32
C SER A 81 -41.64 -7.14 -0.17
N ASP A 82 -40.97 -8.21 -0.61
CA ASP A 82 -41.02 -8.69 -2.00
C ASP A 82 -42.45 -9.00 -2.47
N TYR A 83 -43.33 -9.46 -1.56
CA TYR A 83 -44.76 -9.65 -1.86
C TYR A 83 -45.45 -8.33 -2.24
N ALA A 84 -45.19 -7.26 -1.49
CA ALA A 84 -45.74 -5.94 -1.78
C ALA A 84 -45.28 -5.42 -3.14
N LEU A 85 -44.00 -5.61 -3.45
CA LEU A 85 -43.39 -5.23 -4.72
C LEU A 85 -44.01 -5.99 -5.90
N LYS A 86 -44.17 -7.32 -5.78
CA LYS A 86 -44.88 -8.13 -6.78
C LYS A 86 -46.33 -7.68 -6.97
N TYR A 87 -47.02 -7.29 -5.90
CA TYR A 87 -48.38 -6.77 -5.98
C TYR A 87 -48.45 -5.41 -6.69
N ILE A 88 -47.53 -4.48 -6.39
CA ILE A 88 -47.41 -3.19 -7.09
C ILE A 88 -47.15 -3.39 -8.59
N ARG A 89 -46.29 -4.34 -8.93
CA ARG A 89 -45.97 -4.71 -10.33
C ARG A 89 -47.21 -5.24 -11.07
N ARG A 90 -47.99 -6.13 -10.48
CA ARG A 90 -49.26 -6.64 -11.06
C ARG A 90 -50.30 -5.55 -11.32
N ARG A 91 -50.16 -4.39 -10.67
CA ARG A 91 -51.06 -3.24 -10.80
C ARG A 91 -50.49 -2.17 -11.74
N ASN A 92 -49.48 -2.44 -12.58
CA ASN A 92 -49.00 -1.49 -13.61
C ASN A 92 -48.69 -0.07 -13.09
N ILE A 93 -48.33 0.08 -11.80
CA ILE A 93 -48.01 1.38 -11.18
C ILE A 93 -46.65 1.90 -11.67
N LEU A 94 -45.80 1.02 -12.19
CA LEU A 94 -44.42 1.29 -12.60
C LEU A 94 -44.34 2.45 -13.60
N HIS A 95 -45.23 2.52 -14.60
CA HIS A 95 -45.23 3.59 -15.61
C HIS A 95 -45.42 4.99 -15.02
N PHE A 96 -46.24 5.09 -13.97
CA PHE A 96 -46.52 6.35 -13.30
C PHE A 96 -45.33 6.83 -12.46
N VAL A 97 -44.63 5.89 -11.81
CA VAL A 97 -43.39 6.19 -11.10
C VAL A 97 -42.28 6.60 -12.07
N VAL A 98 -42.16 5.93 -13.23
CA VAL A 98 -41.23 6.30 -14.31
C VAL A 98 -41.51 7.72 -14.82
N ARG A 99 -42.79 8.07 -15.04
CA ARG A 99 -43.18 9.44 -15.42
C ARG A 99 -42.73 10.47 -14.38
N SER A 100 -42.99 10.23 -13.09
CA SER A 100 -42.55 11.12 -12.01
C SER A 100 -41.03 11.25 -11.96
N PHE A 101 -40.30 10.16 -12.21
CA PHE A 101 -38.83 10.13 -12.26
C PHE A 101 -38.24 10.89 -13.45
N GLU A 102 -38.89 10.84 -14.63
CA GLU A 102 -38.42 11.45 -15.88
C GLU A 102 -38.83 12.92 -16.06
N THR A 103 -39.44 13.55 -15.05
CA THR A 103 -39.82 14.98 -15.10
C THR A 103 -38.60 15.92 -15.14
N GLU A 104 -38.79 17.19 -15.52
CA GLU A 104 -37.72 18.20 -15.62
C GLU A 104 -37.40 18.86 -14.26
N GLY A 105 -36.11 19.13 -14.00
CA GLY A 105 -35.62 19.86 -12.83
C GLY A 105 -35.47 19.03 -11.54
N ARG A 106 -34.93 19.64 -10.47
CA ARG A 106 -34.81 19.04 -9.13
C ARG A 106 -36.14 19.15 -8.40
N SER A 107 -37.03 18.18 -8.64
CA SER A 107 -38.33 18.16 -7.99
C SER A 107 -38.34 17.24 -6.76
N ASN A 108 -39.02 17.65 -5.68
CA ASN A 108 -39.31 16.77 -4.54
C ASN A 108 -40.00 15.47 -4.99
N GLU A 109 -40.73 15.53 -6.10
CA GLU A 109 -41.37 14.38 -6.75
C GLU A 109 -40.33 13.38 -7.28
N ARG A 110 -39.34 13.86 -8.07
CA ARG A 110 -38.24 13.01 -8.54
C ARG A 110 -37.43 12.42 -7.40
N VAL A 111 -37.17 13.19 -6.35
CA VAL A 111 -36.42 12.71 -5.19
C VAL A 111 -37.15 11.56 -4.49
N GLU A 112 -38.48 11.66 -4.29
CA GLU A 112 -39.23 10.54 -3.71
C GLU A 112 -39.36 9.35 -4.68
N ALA A 113 -39.45 9.58 -5.99
CA ALA A 113 -39.38 8.50 -6.99
C ALA A 113 -38.02 7.79 -6.94
N CYS A 114 -36.91 8.52 -6.83
CA CYS A 114 -35.56 7.95 -6.67
C CYS A 114 -35.47 7.12 -5.39
N LYS A 115 -35.99 7.63 -4.26
CA LYS A 115 -36.02 6.88 -2.99
C LYS A 115 -36.85 5.59 -3.11
N PHE A 116 -37.95 5.62 -3.86
CA PHE A 116 -38.76 4.42 -4.12
C PHE A 116 -38.00 3.40 -4.97
N ILE A 117 -37.36 3.84 -6.07
CA ILE A 117 -36.54 2.99 -6.93
C ILE A 117 -35.36 2.38 -6.14
N LYS A 118 -34.69 3.18 -5.32
CA LYS A 118 -33.61 2.72 -4.43
C LYS A 118 -34.10 1.69 -3.40
N ASN A 119 -35.28 1.90 -2.82
CA ASN A 119 -35.86 0.93 -1.90
C ASN A 119 -36.20 -0.41 -2.59
N TRP A 120 -36.67 -0.37 -3.85
CA TRP A 120 -36.86 -1.59 -4.65
C TRP A 120 -35.55 -2.31 -4.92
N LEU A 121 -34.49 -1.55 -5.26
CA LEU A 121 -33.15 -2.06 -5.48
C LEU A 121 -32.61 -2.82 -4.25
N GLU A 122 -32.77 -2.25 -3.05
CA GLU A 122 -32.29 -2.82 -1.80
C GLU A 122 -33.10 -4.05 -1.35
N LEU A 123 -34.41 -4.06 -1.59
CA LEU A 123 -35.30 -5.15 -1.14
C LEU A 123 -35.31 -6.36 -2.08
N SER A 124 -35.34 -6.15 -3.40
CA SER A 124 -35.49 -7.24 -4.37
C SER A 124 -34.82 -6.91 -5.72
N PRO A 125 -33.48 -7.04 -5.81
CA PRO A 125 -32.74 -6.71 -7.04
C PRO A 125 -32.97 -7.72 -8.18
N THR A 126 -33.32 -8.98 -7.86
CA THR A 126 -33.57 -10.02 -8.86
C THR A 126 -34.89 -9.81 -9.61
N THR A 127 -35.90 -9.23 -8.96
CA THR A 127 -37.23 -8.93 -9.54
C THR A 127 -37.35 -7.47 -10.01
N PHE A 128 -36.22 -6.76 -10.11
CA PHE A 128 -36.19 -5.36 -10.48
C PHE A 128 -36.83 -5.13 -11.87
N PRO A 129 -37.76 -4.17 -12.03
CA PRO A 129 -38.49 -3.99 -13.28
C PRO A 129 -37.63 -3.40 -14.41
N MET A 130 -37.83 -3.89 -15.65
CA MET A 130 -37.15 -3.36 -16.83
C MET A 130 -37.49 -1.89 -17.08
N ALA A 131 -38.71 -1.46 -16.79
CA ALA A 131 -39.14 -0.07 -16.96
C ALA A 131 -38.31 0.92 -16.14
N PHE A 132 -37.98 0.57 -14.89
CA PHE A 132 -37.10 1.38 -14.04
C PHE A 132 -35.67 1.36 -14.55
N MET A 133 -35.19 0.20 -15.00
CA MET A 133 -33.84 0.06 -15.54
C MET A 133 -33.67 0.92 -16.81
N ALA A 134 -34.58 0.80 -17.77
CA ALA A 134 -34.58 1.62 -18.98
C ALA A 134 -34.62 3.13 -18.65
N ALA A 135 -35.41 3.53 -17.65
CA ALA A 135 -35.48 4.93 -17.20
C ALA A 135 -34.14 5.41 -16.62
N LEU A 136 -33.51 4.62 -15.75
CA LEU A 136 -32.19 4.91 -15.17
C LEU A 136 -31.11 5.05 -16.26
N VAL A 137 -31.04 4.12 -17.22
CA VAL A 137 -30.12 4.22 -18.37
C VAL A 137 -30.38 5.52 -19.14
N SER A 138 -31.64 5.82 -19.47
CA SER A 138 -31.93 7.03 -20.26
C SER A 138 -31.55 8.33 -19.54
N LEU A 139 -31.65 8.35 -18.20
CA LEU A 139 -31.23 9.50 -17.39
C LEU A 139 -29.71 9.63 -17.36
N ALA A 140 -29.01 8.52 -17.16
CA ALA A 140 -27.55 8.50 -17.14
C ALA A 140 -26.93 8.85 -18.51
N GLU A 141 -27.64 8.60 -19.61
CA GLU A 141 -27.24 9.02 -20.98
C GLU A 141 -27.63 10.45 -21.35
N ALA A 142 -28.34 11.18 -20.49
CA ALA A 142 -28.82 12.51 -20.83
C ALA A 142 -27.64 13.46 -21.14
N GLU A 143 -27.75 14.26 -22.21
CA GLU A 143 -26.69 15.22 -22.60
C GLU A 143 -26.62 16.41 -21.62
N ASN A 144 -27.74 16.80 -21.00
CA ASN A 144 -27.80 17.87 -20.02
C ASN A 144 -27.26 17.41 -18.66
N ASP A 145 -26.51 18.26 -17.95
CA ASP A 145 -26.02 18.01 -16.58
C ASP A 145 -27.19 18.01 -15.57
N ASP A 146 -27.91 16.89 -15.51
CA ASP A 146 -28.91 16.62 -14.48
C ASP A 146 -28.21 16.12 -13.21
N GLU A 147 -28.47 16.77 -12.07
CA GLU A 147 -27.90 16.43 -10.76
C GLU A 147 -28.21 14.99 -10.31
N LEU A 148 -29.23 14.34 -10.89
CA LEU A 148 -29.60 12.95 -10.57
C LEU A 148 -28.90 11.90 -11.44
N LYS A 149 -27.97 12.30 -12.33
CA LYS A 149 -27.16 11.37 -13.13
C LYS A 149 -26.35 10.40 -12.27
N ASP A 150 -25.70 10.93 -11.23
CA ASP A 150 -24.86 10.13 -10.33
C ASP A 150 -25.66 9.05 -9.61
N PHE A 151 -26.89 9.37 -9.20
CA PHE A 151 -27.83 8.40 -8.64
C PHE A 151 -28.15 7.28 -9.65
N ALA A 152 -28.38 7.64 -10.92
CA ALA A 152 -28.69 6.66 -11.95
C ALA A 152 -27.49 5.75 -12.26
N VAL A 153 -26.29 6.30 -12.38
CA VAL A 153 -25.05 5.52 -12.58
C VAL A 153 -24.83 4.57 -11.41
N GLU A 154 -24.97 5.04 -10.17
CA GLU A 154 -24.79 4.22 -8.96
C GLU A 154 -25.84 3.11 -8.86
N ALA A 155 -27.12 3.40 -9.17
CA ALA A 155 -28.17 2.40 -9.18
C ALA A 155 -27.92 1.32 -10.24
N VAL A 156 -27.50 1.70 -11.46
CA VAL A 156 -27.14 0.75 -12.53
C VAL A 156 -25.92 -0.09 -12.12
N ARG A 157 -24.93 0.51 -11.47
CA ARG A 157 -23.74 -0.18 -10.95
C ARG A 157 -24.10 -1.25 -9.92
N LEU A 158 -24.93 -0.93 -8.93
CA LEU A 158 -25.39 -1.87 -7.91
C LEU A 158 -26.23 -3.01 -8.50
N LEU A 159 -27.10 -2.70 -9.48
CA LEU A 159 -27.85 -3.72 -10.22
C LEU A 159 -26.95 -4.65 -11.02
N SER A 160 -25.83 -4.14 -11.55
CA SER A 160 -24.94 -4.93 -12.41
C SER A 160 -24.40 -6.17 -11.70
N VAL A 161 -24.13 -6.07 -10.40
CA VAL A 161 -23.66 -7.17 -9.55
C VAL A 161 -24.78 -8.16 -9.22
N SER A 162 -26.00 -7.66 -9.00
CA SER A 162 -27.12 -8.47 -8.51
C SER A 162 -27.96 -9.11 -9.64
N ASN A 163 -28.10 -8.43 -10.78
CA ASN A 163 -28.89 -8.85 -11.94
C ASN A 163 -28.22 -8.36 -13.24
N THR A 164 -27.12 -9.02 -13.61
CA THR A 164 -26.29 -8.68 -14.77
C THR A 164 -27.07 -8.75 -16.10
N ALA A 165 -27.95 -9.74 -16.26
CA ALA A 165 -28.71 -9.94 -17.48
C ALA A 165 -29.64 -8.75 -17.81
N LEU A 166 -30.37 -8.25 -16.80
CA LEU A 166 -31.27 -7.11 -16.98
C LEU A 166 -30.50 -5.84 -17.40
N VAL A 167 -29.36 -5.59 -16.76
CA VAL A 167 -28.51 -4.43 -17.08
C VAL A 167 -27.96 -4.54 -18.49
N ALA A 168 -27.53 -5.74 -18.92
CA ALA A 168 -27.07 -5.99 -20.27
C ALA A 168 -28.14 -5.67 -21.32
N TRP A 169 -29.39 -6.11 -21.08
CA TRP A 169 -30.51 -5.90 -22.00
C TRP A 169 -30.86 -4.43 -22.20
N CYS A 170 -30.87 -3.65 -21.13
CA CYS A 170 -31.14 -2.21 -21.22
C CYS A 170 -29.93 -1.40 -21.71
N GLY A 171 -28.80 -2.03 -22.03
CA GLY A 171 -27.57 -1.34 -22.46
C GLY A 171 -26.87 -0.57 -21.33
N GLY A 172 -27.02 -1.00 -20.08
CA GLY A 172 -26.44 -0.33 -18.92
C GLY A 172 -24.92 -0.35 -18.86
N PHE A 173 -24.24 -1.38 -19.39
CA PHE A 173 -22.78 -1.42 -19.43
C PHE A 173 -22.17 -0.33 -20.31
N ARG A 174 -22.80 -0.03 -21.45
CA ARG A 174 -22.45 1.12 -22.29
C ARG A 174 -22.48 2.43 -21.50
N VAL A 175 -23.50 2.63 -20.67
CA VAL A 175 -23.65 3.83 -19.83
C VAL A 175 -22.57 3.89 -18.77
N LEU A 176 -22.32 2.79 -18.06
CA LEU A 176 -21.27 2.71 -17.05
C LEU A 176 -19.89 3.03 -17.66
N ILE A 177 -19.57 2.47 -18.83
CA ILE A 177 -18.30 2.74 -19.52
C ILE A 177 -18.21 4.20 -19.96
N ASN A 178 -19.28 4.78 -20.50
CA ASN A 178 -19.30 6.20 -20.86
C ASN A 178 -19.17 7.11 -19.62
N SER A 179 -19.71 6.71 -18.47
CA SER A 179 -19.63 7.48 -17.22
C SER A 179 -18.19 7.59 -16.69
N ILE A 180 -17.33 6.61 -16.98
CA ILE A 180 -15.90 6.63 -16.64
C ILE A 180 -15.19 7.80 -17.33
N PHE A 181 -15.63 8.17 -18.54
CA PHE A 181 -15.03 9.24 -19.35
C PHE A 181 -15.71 10.59 -19.19
N ASN A 182 -16.58 10.74 -18.18
CA ASN A 182 -17.19 12.02 -17.86
C ASN A 182 -16.24 12.86 -16.98
N LEU A 183 -15.71 13.96 -17.52
CA LEU A 183 -14.80 14.89 -16.82
C LEU A 183 -15.39 15.52 -15.55
N LYS A 184 -16.71 15.53 -15.40
CA LYS A 184 -17.42 16.11 -14.25
C LYS A 184 -17.83 15.09 -13.19
N ALA A 185 -17.61 13.80 -13.43
CA ALA A 185 -18.02 12.75 -12.50
C ALA A 185 -17.13 12.73 -11.25
N ASP A 186 -17.72 12.36 -10.12
CA ASP A 186 -16.97 12.12 -8.88
C ASP A 186 -16.00 10.94 -9.04
N GLU A 187 -14.77 11.12 -8.57
CA GLU A 187 -13.71 10.11 -8.70
C GLU A 187 -14.09 8.79 -8.01
N GLY A 188 -14.83 8.88 -6.89
CA GLY A 188 -15.33 7.71 -6.16
C GLY A 188 -16.25 6.84 -7.02
N ILE A 189 -17.16 7.45 -7.78
CA ILE A 189 -18.10 6.74 -8.65
C ILE A 189 -17.35 6.06 -9.81
N VAL A 190 -16.38 6.75 -10.41
CA VAL A 190 -15.56 6.21 -11.50
C VAL A 190 -14.77 4.99 -11.02
N ASN A 191 -14.06 5.09 -9.89
CA ASN A 191 -13.28 4.00 -9.32
C ASN A 191 -14.16 2.78 -8.99
N ASN A 192 -15.32 3.01 -8.36
CA ASN A 192 -16.27 1.96 -8.04
C ASN A 192 -16.86 1.30 -9.29
N THR A 193 -17.06 2.05 -10.37
CA THR A 193 -17.55 1.52 -11.65
C THR A 193 -16.50 0.61 -12.29
N ILE A 194 -15.22 1.00 -12.28
CA ILE A 194 -14.11 0.15 -12.77
C ILE A 194 -14.04 -1.16 -11.96
N LEU A 195 -14.15 -1.08 -10.63
CA LEU A 195 -14.16 -2.27 -9.77
C LEU A 195 -15.35 -3.19 -10.08
N THR A 196 -16.53 -2.63 -10.33
CA THR A 196 -17.70 -3.40 -10.75
C THR A 196 -17.48 -4.07 -12.11
N LEU A 197 -16.89 -3.40 -13.10
CA LEU A 197 -16.54 -4.01 -14.38
C LEU A 197 -15.53 -5.16 -14.20
N LEU A 198 -14.49 -4.98 -13.38
CA LEU A 198 -13.54 -6.04 -13.04
C LEU A 198 -14.20 -7.24 -12.35
N TYR A 199 -15.16 -6.99 -11.45
CA TYR A 199 -15.93 -8.07 -10.82
C TYR A 199 -16.71 -8.89 -11.86
N LEU A 200 -17.38 -8.23 -12.81
CA LEU A 200 -18.15 -8.89 -13.86
C LEU A 200 -17.28 -9.66 -14.85
N LEU A 201 -16.07 -9.16 -15.13
CA LEU A 201 -15.10 -9.86 -15.96
C LEU A 201 -14.55 -11.13 -15.30
N ASN A 202 -14.63 -11.28 -13.97
CA ASN A 202 -14.01 -12.38 -13.26
C ASN A 202 -14.68 -13.74 -13.55
N ASN A 203 -16.00 -13.82 -13.57
CA ASN A 203 -16.75 -15.07 -13.76
C ASN A 203 -17.21 -15.23 -15.22
N LYS A 204 -17.21 -16.47 -15.74
CA LYS A 204 -17.67 -16.75 -17.11
C LYS A 204 -19.13 -16.34 -17.33
N GLU A 205 -20.00 -16.65 -16.38
CA GLU A 205 -21.45 -16.38 -16.47
C GLU A 205 -21.79 -14.88 -16.54
N THR A 206 -20.98 -14.03 -15.94
CA THR A 206 -21.17 -12.57 -16.00
C THR A 206 -20.43 -11.96 -17.19
N ARG A 207 -19.27 -12.54 -17.57
CA ARG A 207 -18.44 -12.09 -18.69
C ARG A 207 -19.15 -12.19 -20.04
N GLN A 208 -19.99 -13.21 -20.25
CA GLN A 208 -20.76 -13.38 -21.50
C GLN A 208 -21.64 -12.16 -21.86
N TYR A 209 -22.01 -11.33 -20.87
CA TYR A 209 -22.81 -10.14 -21.11
C TYR A 209 -21.99 -8.90 -21.52
N LEU A 210 -20.66 -8.92 -21.32
CA LEU A 210 -19.74 -7.84 -21.66
C LEU A 210 -19.11 -8.13 -23.03
N LYS A 211 -19.63 -7.51 -24.10
CA LYS A 211 -19.14 -7.78 -25.47
C LYS A 211 -17.71 -7.26 -25.64
N LYS A 212 -16.74 -8.18 -25.79
CA LYS A 212 -15.30 -7.90 -25.90
C LYS A 212 -14.98 -6.87 -26.99
N GLU A 213 -15.59 -7.00 -28.16
CA GLU A 213 -15.25 -6.20 -29.36
C GLU A 213 -15.86 -4.79 -29.37
N LYS A 214 -16.93 -4.53 -28.60
CA LYS A 214 -17.70 -3.27 -28.74
C LYS A 214 -17.71 -2.40 -27.49
N GLU A 215 -17.81 -2.99 -26.30
CA GLU A 215 -17.98 -2.21 -25.06
C GLU A 215 -16.63 -1.95 -24.41
N LEU A 216 -15.84 -3.01 -24.20
CA LEU A 216 -14.55 -2.90 -23.53
C LEU A 216 -13.47 -2.24 -24.41
N ALA A 217 -13.57 -2.38 -25.75
CA ALA A 217 -12.73 -1.67 -26.69
C ALA A 217 -12.85 -0.13 -26.56
N ARG A 218 -14.01 0.39 -26.11
CA ARG A 218 -14.19 1.85 -25.91
C ARG A 218 -13.30 2.41 -24.82
N ILE A 219 -12.95 1.60 -23.82
CA ILE A 219 -12.01 2.02 -22.77
C ILE A 219 -10.63 2.31 -23.38
N LEU A 220 -10.25 1.53 -24.40
CA LEU A 220 -8.96 1.59 -25.08
C LEU A 220 -9.00 2.52 -26.32
N ALA A 221 -10.18 2.94 -26.76
CA ALA A 221 -10.40 3.80 -27.94
C ALA A 221 -9.59 5.11 -27.84
N ILE A 222 -9.47 5.70 -26.65
CA ILE A 222 -8.71 6.95 -26.44
C ILE A 222 -7.24 6.81 -26.84
N PHE A 223 -6.67 5.60 -26.74
CA PHE A 223 -5.28 5.31 -27.08
C PHE A 223 -5.14 4.59 -28.42
N THR A 224 -6.26 4.25 -29.07
CA THR A 224 -6.26 3.49 -30.33
C THR A 224 -6.82 4.23 -31.52
N ASP A 225 -7.67 5.24 -31.31
CA ASP A 225 -8.27 6.02 -32.37
C ASP A 225 -7.31 7.13 -32.85
N THR A 226 -6.98 7.11 -34.14
CA THR A 226 -5.99 8.00 -34.75
C THR A 226 -6.57 9.36 -35.15
N GLU A 227 -7.90 9.49 -35.26
CA GLU A 227 -8.60 10.65 -35.83
C GLU A 227 -9.59 11.29 -34.85
N MET A 228 -9.17 11.56 -33.60
CA MET A 228 -10.03 12.26 -32.64
C MET A 228 -10.01 13.78 -32.88
N ASP A 229 -11.07 14.33 -33.47
CA ASP A 229 -11.37 15.77 -33.58
C ASP A 229 -11.88 16.34 -32.24
N ILE A 230 -11.02 16.33 -31.21
CA ILE A 230 -11.32 16.83 -29.86
C ILE A 230 -10.38 17.99 -29.51
N ARG A 231 -10.87 18.98 -28.76
CA ARG A 231 -10.07 20.09 -28.22
C ARG A 231 -8.96 19.57 -27.32
N GLU A 232 -7.79 20.19 -27.33
CA GLU A 232 -6.62 19.68 -26.60
C GLU A 232 -6.83 19.58 -25.07
N SER A 233 -7.52 20.53 -24.45
CA SER A 233 -7.79 20.50 -23.00
C SER A 233 -8.74 19.37 -22.60
N GLU A 234 -9.73 19.05 -23.44
CA GLU A 234 -10.64 17.93 -23.22
C GLU A 234 -9.93 16.59 -23.45
N LEU A 235 -9.04 16.54 -24.44
CA LEU A 235 -8.19 15.37 -24.70
C LEU A 235 -7.28 15.06 -23.50
N GLU A 236 -6.66 16.07 -22.88
CA GLU A 236 -5.82 15.88 -21.68
C GLU A 236 -6.62 15.30 -20.51
N GLY A 237 -7.82 15.83 -20.26
CA GLY A 237 -8.72 15.28 -19.25
C GLY A 237 -9.09 13.82 -19.53
N LEU A 238 -9.47 13.49 -20.77
CA LEU A 238 -9.82 12.14 -21.17
C LEU A 238 -8.65 11.17 -21.09
N ILE A 239 -7.44 11.60 -21.47
CA ILE A 239 -6.21 10.82 -21.32
C ILE A 239 -5.95 10.53 -19.86
N SER A 240 -6.11 11.50 -18.96
CA SER A 240 -5.90 11.30 -17.52
C SER A 240 -6.84 10.25 -16.93
N LEU A 241 -8.12 10.25 -17.36
CA LEU A 241 -9.11 9.25 -16.97
C LEU A 241 -8.79 7.88 -17.58
N GLY A 242 -8.46 7.82 -18.87
CA GLY A 242 -8.04 6.58 -19.55
C GLY A 242 -6.80 5.94 -18.90
N LYS A 243 -5.80 6.76 -18.56
CA LYS A 243 -4.59 6.36 -17.83
C LYS A 243 -4.97 5.71 -16.49
N ARG A 244 -5.81 6.37 -15.70
CA ARG A 244 -6.31 5.85 -14.41
C ARG A 244 -6.96 4.47 -14.57
N VAL A 245 -7.84 4.31 -15.57
CA VAL A 245 -8.54 3.05 -15.82
C VAL A 245 -7.56 1.92 -16.13
N ILE A 246 -6.62 2.14 -17.06
CA ILE A 246 -5.64 1.12 -17.45
C ILE A 246 -4.76 0.75 -16.25
N ILE A 247 -4.32 1.71 -15.45
CA ILE A 247 -3.50 1.46 -14.27
C ILE A 247 -4.28 0.64 -13.23
N MET A 248 -5.53 1.01 -12.92
CA MET A 248 -6.36 0.24 -11.98
C MET A 248 -6.62 -1.19 -12.46
N MET A 249 -6.94 -1.36 -13.75
CA MET A 249 -7.12 -2.70 -14.34
C MET A 249 -5.81 -3.51 -14.29
N SER A 250 -4.68 -2.86 -14.56
CA SER A 250 -3.34 -3.48 -14.53
C SER A 250 -2.82 -3.82 -13.15
N ARG A 251 -3.52 -3.42 -12.08
CA ARG A 251 -3.23 -3.75 -10.66
C ARG A 251 -4.12 -4.88 -10.13
N SER A 252 -4.97 -5.46 -10.97
CA SER A 252 -5.82 -6.60 -10.67
C SER A 252 -5.50 -7.77 -11.60
N TRP A 253 -5.54 -9.00 -11.08
CA TRP A 253 -5.36 -10.20 -11.91
C TRP A 253 -6.34 -10.28 -13.07
N VAL A 254 -7.60 -9.93 -12.81
CA VAL A 254 -8.68 -9.98 -13.81
C VAL A 254 -8.41 -8.97 -14.93
N GLY A 255 -8.04 -7.74 -14.55
CA GLY A 255 -7.76 -6.68 -15.50
C GLY A 255 -6.46 -6.91 -16.28
N LEU A 256 -5.40 -7.40 -15.62
CA LEU A 256 -4.14 -7.75 -16.27
C LEU A 256 -4.33 -8.83 -17.33
N ILE A 257 -5.03 -9.93 -17.00
CA ILE A 257 -5.31 -11.01 -17.95
C ILE A 257 -6.17 -10.49 -19.12
N PHE A 258 -7.19 -9.69 -18.81
CA PHE A 258 -8.04 -9.08 -19.83
C PHE A 258 -7.25 -8.19 -20.79
N LEU A 259 -6.45 -7.26 -20.25
CA LEU A 259 -5.60 -6.34 -21.03
C LEU A 259 -4.59 -7.12 -21.89
N ALA A 260 -3.94 -8.13 -21.32
CA ALA A 260 -2.93 -8.94 -22.00
C ALA A 260 -3.51 -9.85 -23.11
N SER A 261 -4.82 -10.14 -23.08
CA SER A 261 -5.50 -10.98 -24.08
C SER A 261 -5.65 -10.32 -25.46
N GLY A 262 -5.38 -9.01 -25.59
CA GLY A 262 -5.37 -8.32 -26.89
C GLY A 262 -5.40 -6.79 -26.82
N GLY A 263 -6.02 -6.21 -25.80
CA GLY A 263 -6.20 -4.75 -25.71
C GLY A 263 -4.89 -3.98 -25.52
N LEU A 264 -4.02 -4.46 -24.63
CA LEU A 264 -2.75 -3.80 -24.32
C LEU A 264 -1.76 -3.89 -25.49
N ARG A 265 -1.82 -4.96 -26.26
CA ARG A 265 -0.99 -5.14 -27.47
C ARG A 265 -1.29 -4.05 -28.50
N GLN A 266 -2.55 -3.72 -28.74
CA GLN A 266 -2.94 -2.64 -29.65
C GLN A 266 -2.40 -1.28 -29.17
N ILE A 267 -2.53 -0.98 -27.88
CA ILE A 267 -2.00 0.27 -27.28
C ILE A 267 -0.47 0.37 -27.45
N ILE A 268 0.25 -0.73 -27.23
CA ILE A 268 1.71 -0.76 -27.31
C ILE A 268 2.21 -0.69 -28.76
N GLU A 269 1.54 -1.35 -29.70
CA GLU A 269 1.88 -1.31 -31.12
C GLU A 269 1.61 0.10 -31.71
N ASN A 270 0.60 0.81 -31.20
CA ASN A 270 0.28 2.19 -31.59
C ASN A 270 1.37 3.22 -31.28
N ILE A 271 2.29 2.94 -30.35
CA ILE A 271 3.45 3.81 -30.08
C ILE A 271 4.29 4.00 -31.36
N CYS A 272 4.34 2.97 -32.21
CA CYS A 272 5.09 2.98 -33.47
C CYS A 272 4.35 3.67 -34.62
N LEU A 273 3.08 4.03 -34.46
CA LEU A 273 2.28 4.71 -35.48
C LEU A 273 2.41 6.25 -35.38
N PRO A 274 2.11 7.00 -36.45
CA PRO A 274 2.15 8.46 -36.44
C PRO A 274 0.92 9.05 -35.73
N ILE A 275 0.88 8.96 -34.39
CA ILE A 275 -0.19 9.48 -33.52
C ILE A 275 0.23 10.79 -32.86
N LYS A 276 -0.74 11.61 -32.39
CA LYS A 276 -0.50 12.82 -31.58
C LYS A 276 0.53 12.55 -30.46
N PRO A 277 1.54 13.42 -30.29
CA PRO A 277 2.65 13.19 -29.35
C PRO A 277 2.19 13.05 -27.89
N LYS A 278 1.14 13.77 -27.48
CA LYS A 278 0.52 13.67 -26.14
C LYS A 278 0.01 12.25 -25.83
N ILE A 279 -0.53 11.53 -26.81
CA ILE A 279 -1.01 10.16 -26.63
C ILE A 279 0.18 9.20 -26.48
N LYS A 280 1.25 9.38 -27.28
CA LYS A 280 2.49 8.60 -27.12
C LYS A 280 3.12 8.80 -25.74
N GLU A 281 3.17 10.04 -25.28
CA GLU A 281 3.65 10.39 -23.93
C GLU A 281 2.83 9.70 -22.86
N ALA A 282 1.50 9.76 -22.97
CA ALA A 282 0.59 9.12 -22.02
C ALA A 282 0.76 7.60 -21.99
N ILE A 283 0.97 6.94 -23.15
CA ILE A 283 1.20 5.50 -23.20
C ILE A 283 2.53 5.14 -22.51
N LEU A 284 3.60 5.88 -22.76
CA LEU A 284 4.88 5.66 -22.04
C LEU A 284 4.73 5.89 -20.54
N GLU A 285 3.97 6.91 -20.13
CA GLU A 285 3.65 7.16 -18.72
C GLU A 285 2.86 6.03 -18.08
N ILE A 286 1.86 5.49 -18.78
CA ILE A 286 1.09 4.34 -18.32
C ILE A 286 2.04 3.16 -18.09
N ILE A 287 2.93 2.85 -19.03
CA ILE A 287 3.87 1.73 -18.91
C ILE A 287 4.88 1.98 -17.79
N GLU A 288 5.42 3.19 -17.68
CA GLU A 288 6.28 3.60 -16.57
C GLU A 288 5.57 3.40 -15.23
N GLU A 289 4.34 3.87 -15.09
CA GLU A 289 3.56 3.76 -13.86
C GLU A 289 3.21 2.31 -13.52
N MET A 290 2.85 1.50 -14.52
CA MET A 290 2.60 0.06 -14.39
C MET A 290 3.82 -0.67 -13.82
N ILE A 291 5.03 -0.35 -14.29
CA ILE A 291 6.28 -1.03 -13.87
C ILE A 291 6.81 -0.46 -12.54
N THR A 292 6.46 0.77 -12.17
CA THR A 292 6.84 1.37 -10.87
C THR A 292 6.09 0.78 -9.67
N ILE A 293 6.14 -0.54 -9.54
CA ILE A 293 5.70 -1.26 -8.34
C ILE A 293 6.85 -1.20 -7.34
N PRO A 294 6.60 -0.81 -6.07
CA PRO A 294 7.61 -0.81 -5.03
C PRO A 294 8.05 -2.26 -4.75
N VAL A 295 9.18 -2.67 -5.33
CA VAL A 295 9.73 -4.02 -5.19
C VAL A 295 11.15 -3.92 -4.62
N GLU A 296 11.42 -4.65 -3.53
CA GLU A 296 12.77 -4.74 -2.93
C GLU A 296 13.79 -5.26 -3.95
N THR A 297 14.96 -4.64 -4.01
CA THR A 297 16.14 -5.18 -4.71
C THR A 297 16.78 -6.38 -3.99
N MET A 298 16.36 -6.70 -2.76
CA MET A 298 16.93 -7.81 -1.96
C MET A 298 16.61 -9.17 -2.59
N GLN A 299 17.63 -9.92 -3.02
CA GLN A 299 17.49 -11.16 -3.79
C GLN A 299 16.93 -12.36 -3.01
N THR A 300 16.78 -12.26 -1.68
CA THR A 300 16.62 -13.45 -0.81
C THR A 300 15.23 -13.63 -0.17
N SER A 301 14.36 -12.61 -0.15
CA SER A 301 13.03 -12.69 0.47
C SER A 301 11.92 -13.05 -0.54
N LYS A 302 11.02 -13.98 -0.16
CA LYS A 302 9.82 -14.33 -0.95
C LYS A 302 8.86 -13.13 -0.93
N SER A 303 8.74 -12.40 -2.03
CA SER A 303 7.87 -11.21 -2.12
C SER A 303 6.71 -11.44 -3.07
N LEU A 304 5.51 -11.08 -2.62
CA LEU A 304 4.30 -11.16 -3.43
C LEU A 304 4.33 -10.20 -4.62
N LEU A 305 4.90 -9.01 -4.42
CA LEU A 305 5.00 -7.96 -5.42
C LEU A 305 6.02 -8.31 -6.52
N LYS A 306 7.10 -9.03 -6.19
CA LYS A 306 8.03 -9.59 -7.18
C LYS A 306 7.31 -10.55 -8.13
N ASN A 307 6.49 -11.46 -7.58
CA ASN A 307 5.73 -12.41 -8.38
C ASN A 307 4.75 -11.68 -9.31
N TYR A 308 4.06 -10.67 -8.79
CA TYR A 308 3.15 -9.84 -9.60
C TYR A 308 3.89 -9.10 -10.72
N LEU A 309 4.98 -8.40 -10.38
CA LEU A 309 5.78 -7.65 -11.34
C LEU A 309 6.37 -8.57 -12.42
N ALA A 310 6.81 -9.78 -12.07
CA ALA A 310 7.27 -10.77 -13.04
C ALA A 310 6.16 -11.18 -14.03
N MET A 311 4.94 -11.42 -13.55
CA MET A 311 3.80 -11.74 -14.42
C MET A 311 3.37 -10.53 -15.27
N LEU A 312 3.40 -9.33 -14.71
CA LEU A 312 3.14 -8.08 -15.43
C LEU A 312 4.16 -7.87 -16.56
N LEU A 313 5.45 -8.09 -16.30
CA LEU A 313 6.50 -7.98 -17.32
C LEU A 313 6.33 -9.06 -18.40
N LYS A 314 6.00 -10.30 -18.02
CA LYS A 314 5.68 -11.37 -18.98
C LYS A 314 4.47 -11.00 -19.85
N ALA A 315 3.45 -10.35 -19.29
CA ALA A 315 2.29 -9.82 -20.02
C ALA A 315 2.68 -8.68 -20.99
N LEU A 316 3.51 -7.74 -20.55
CA LEU A 316 3.99 -6.63 -21.39
C LEU A 316 4.86 -7.12 -22.55
N ILE A 317 5.75 -8.10 -22.30
CA ILE A 317 6.55 -8.75 -23.34
C ILE A 317 5.66 -9.50 -24.33
N HIS A 318 4.65 -10.23 -23.85
CA HIS A 318 3.63 -10.87 -24.70
C HIS A 318 2.88 -9.86 -25.58
N CYS A 319 2.71 -8.63 -25.10
CA CYS A 319 2.11 -7.53 -25.85
C CYS A 319 3.11 -6.74 -26.73
N ASN A 320 4.26 -7.32 -27.07
CA ASN A 320 5.29 -6.72 -27.95
C ASN A 320 5.99 -5.44 -27.42
N LEU A 321 5.97 -5.17 -26.11
CA LEU A 321 6.58 -3.96 -25.52
C LEU A 321 8.04 -3.76 -25.95
N TYR A 322 8.84 -4.82 -25.86
CA TYR A 322 10.27 -4.75 -26.16
C TYR A 322 10.53 -4.34 -27.62
N ARG A 323 9.74 -4.88 -28.55
CA ARG A 323 9.82 -4.54 -29.98
C ARG A 323 9.40 -3.09 -30.25
N SER A 324 8.32 -2.63 -29.63
CA SER A 324 7.84 -1.26 -29.82
C SER A 324 8.80 -0.21 -29.23
N LEU A 325 9.33 -0.46 -28.03
CA LEU A 325 10.29 0.45 -27.39
C LEU A 325 11.64 0.52 -28.13
N THR A 326 12.14 -0.62 -28.64
CA THR A 326 13.37 -0.62 -29.45
C THR A 326 13.19 0.16 -30.74
N HIS A 327 12.04 0.02 -31.42
CA HIS A 327 11.75 0.82 -32.62
C HIS A 327 11.74 2.33 -32.32
N LEU A 328 11.07 2.76 -31.24
CA LEU A 328 11.01 4.16 -30.83
C LEU A 328 12.36 4.71 -30.34
N ALA A 329 13.17 3.88 -29.68
CA ALA A 329 14.48 4.27 -29.15
C ALA A 329 15.52 4.57 -30.23
N ILE A 330 15.34 4.05 -31.45
CA ILE A 330 16.25 4.23 -32.60
C ILE A 330 16.03 5.57 -33.31
N GLU A 331 14.88 6.23 -33.10
CA GLU A 331 14.60 7.53 -33.73
C GLU A 331 15.54 8.64 -33.21
N LYS A 332 15.92 9.56 -34.12
CA LYS A 332 16.90 10.62 -33.83
C LYS A 332 16.30 11.71 -32.92
N SER A 333 17.05 12.07 -31.88
CA SER A 333 17.01 13.33 -31.11
C SER A 333 15.64 13.88 -30.65
N ASP A 334 14.62 13.04 -30.45
CA ASP A 334 13.35 13.42 -29.82
C ASP A 334 13.42 13.17 -28.29
N PRO A 335 12.93 14.08 -27.41
CA PRO A 335 12.70 13.76 -25.99
C PRO A 335 11.92 12.45 -25.77
N MET A 336 11.03 12.08 -26.70
CA MET A 336 10.29 10.82 -26.68
C MET A 336 11.23 9.59 -26.80
N ALA A 337 12.20 9.65 -27.72
CA ALA A 337 13.19 8.59 -27.89
C ALA A 337 14.09 8.46 -26.65
N GLN A 338 14.46 9.58 -26.00
CA GLN A 338 15.21 9.53 -24.74
C GLN A 338 14.41 8.87 -23.61
N ARG A 339 13.10 9.16 -23.51
CA ARG A 339 12.21 8.52 -22.53
C ARG A 339 12.06 7.02 -22.80
N ALA A 340 11.87 6.63 -24.06
CA ALA A 340 11.85 5.23 -24.48
C ALA A 340 13.16 4.51 -24.17
N ARG A 341 14.33 5.14 -24.39
CA ARG A 341 15.66 4.60 -24.01
C ARG A 341 15.77 4.37 -22.49
N LYS A 342 15.35 5.34 -21.67
CA LYS A 342 15.32 5.20 -20.21
C LYS A 342 14.40 4.06 -19.76
N LEU A 343 13.21 3.97 -20.34
CA LEU A 343 12.25 2.92 -20.01
C LEU A 343 12.76 1.53 -20.44
N LEU A 344 13.31 1.40 -21.64
CA LEU A 344 13.91 0.17 -22.14
C LEU A 344 15.07 -0.29 -21.24
N LYS A 345 15.89 0.65 -20.76
CA LYS A 345 16.95 0.40 -19.77
C LYS A 345 16.39 -0.19 -18.48
N VAL A 346 15.34 0.41 -17.91
CA VAL A 346 14.69 -0.07 -16.68
C VAL A 346 14.02 -1.45 -16.87
N VAL A 347 13.30 -1.64 -17.98
CA VAL A 347 12.67 -2.92 -18.32
C VAL A 347 13.72 -4.01 -18.47
N THR A 348 14.82 -3.73 -19.17
CA THR A 348 15.88 -4.71 -19.41
C THR A 348 16.55 -5.12 -18.08
N SER A 349 16.85 -4.18 -17.18
CA SER A 349 17.43 -4.51 -15.88
C SER A 349 16.50 -5.33 -14.98
N ILE A 350 15.19 -5.02 -14.98
CA ILE A 350 14.25 -5.76 -14.13
C ILE A 350 13.96 -7.15 -14.73
N THR A 351 13.89 -7.26 -16.05
CA THR A 351 13.62 -8.54 -16.73
C THR A 351 14.80 -9.50 -16.62
N SER A 352 16.05 -9.03 -16.63
CA SER A 352 17.22 -9.89 -16.36
C SER A 352 17.20 -10.47 -14.95
N ASP A 353 16.68 -9.73 -13.97
CA ASP A 353 16.62 -10.16 -12.57
C ASP A 353 15.44 -11.12 -12.31
N LEU A 354 14.27 -10.85 -12.89
CA LEU A 354 13.02 -11.53 -12.55
C LEU A 354 12.61 -12.65 -13.52
N LEU A 355 12.97 -12.58 -14.80
CA LEU A 355 12.51 -13.53 -15.82
C LEU A 355 13.62 -14.54 -16.20
N PRO A 356 13.26 -15.81 -16.47
CA PRO A 356 14.22 -16.79 -16.98
C PRO A 356 14.54 -16.56 -18.47
N ASP A 357 13.52 -16.20 -19.25
CA ASP A 357 13.61 -15.95 -20.70
C ASP A 357 13.73 -14.45 -20.96
N ALA A 358 14.73 -13.79 -20.36
CA ALA A 358 14.94 -12.38 -20.61
C ALA A 358 15.18 -12.16 -22.12
N PRO A 359 14.45 -11.23 -22.77
CA PRO A 359 14.60 -11.01 -24.20
C PRO A 359 16.04 -10.59 -24.49
N GLN A 360 16.75 -11.41 -25.25
CA GLN A 360 18.06 -11.05 -25.78
C GLN A 360 17.86 -10.00 -26.87
N PHE A 361 18.71 -8.98 -26.92
CA PHE A 361 18.72 -7.96 -27.97
C PHE A 361 19.00 -8.64 -29.32
N SER A 362 17.97 -9.13 -30.02
CA SER A 362 18.08 -9.68 -31.36
C SER A 362 18.01 -8.54 -32.37
N LEU A 363 19.17 -8.00 -32.70
CA LEU A 363 19.38 -6.95 -33.68
C LEU A 363 19.27 -7.50 -35.11
N MET A 364 18.05 -7.73 -35.59
CA MET A 364 17.78 -7.86 -37.03
C MET A 364 17.35 -6.49 -37.55
N LEU A 365 18.32 -5.59 -37.76
CA LEU A 365 18.08 -4.24 -38.29
C LEU A 365 19.00 -3.99 -39.50
N ASP A 366 18.47 -3.28 -40.50
CA ASP A 366 19.21 -2.86 -41.70
C ASP A 366 20.52 -2.15 -41.35
N THR A 367 21.51 -2.29 -42.22
CA THR A 367 22.93 -1.90 -42.03
C THR A 367 23.17 -0.46 -41.55
N HIS A 368 22.23 0.48 -41.76
CA HIS A 368 22.34 1.86 -41.28
C HIS A 368 21.80 2.11 -39.86
N LYS A 369 20.94 1.24 -39.32
CA LYS A 369 20.37 1.36 -37.95
C LYS A 369 21.21 0.62 -36.89
N SER A 370 22.20 -0.17 -37.32
CA SER A 370 23.07 -0.99 -36.45
C SER A 370 24.02 -0.15 -35.58
N VAL A 371 24.52 0.99 -36.06
CA VAL A 371 25.45 1.87 -35.32
C VAL A 371 24.75 2.52 -34.12
N ILE A 372 23.56 3.09 -34.32
CA ILE A 372 22.75 3.70 -33.25
C ILE A 372 22.33 2.64 -32.23
N ALA A 373 22.04 1.42 -32.69
CA ALA A 373 21.72 0.32 -31.81
C ALA A 373 22.94 -0.18 -31.01
N ALA A 374 24.15 -0.15 -31.59
CA ALA A 374 25.38 -0.47 -30.87
C ALA A 374 25.71 0.59 -29.80
N GLU A 375 25.51 1.88 -30.10
CA GLU A 375 25.60 2.96 -29.10
C GLU A 375 24.58 2.78 -27.98
N LEU A 376 23.32 2.46 -28.31
CA LEU A 376 22.28 2.19 -27.33
C LEU A 376 22.63 0.99 -26.43
N VAL A 377 23.16 -0.09 -27.00
CA VAL A 377 23.61 -1.26 -26.24
C VAL A 377 24.78 -0.89 -25.33
N ALA A 378 25.73 -0.07 -25.78
CA ALA A 378 26.82 0.44 -24.96
C ALA A 378 26.35 1.39 -23.84
N GLU A 379 25.33 2.22 -24.07
CA GLU A 379 24.69 3.04 -23.03
C GLU A 379 23.95 2.20 -21.98
N ILE A 380 23.26 1.14 -22.40
CA ILE A 380 22.57 0.21 -21.50
C ILE A 380 23.61 -0.58 -20.67
N ASP A 381 24.70 -1.04 -21.29
CA ASP A 381 25.75 -1.87 -20.67
C ASP A 381 26.77 -1.07 -19.83
N SER A 382 26.96 0.23 -20.08
CA SER A 382 27.74 1.11 -19.20
C SER A 382 27.00 1.41 -17.89
N CYS A 383 25.66 1.40 -17.92
CA CYS A 383 24.83 1.70 -16.75
C CYS A 383 24.57 0.51 -15.82
N THR A 384 24.68 -0.74 -16.28
CA THR A 384 24.71 -1.90 -15.37
C THR A 384 25.92 -1.85 -14.44
N ARG A 385 26.98 -1.12 -14.83
CA ARG A 385 28.24 -0.98 -14.09
C ARG A 385 28.32 0.28 -13.21
N LEU A 386 27.56 1.33 -13.53
CA LEU A 386 27.60 2.61 -12.82
C LEU A 386 26.36 2.82 -11.95
N LYS A 387 26.44 2.33 -10.70
CA LYS A 387 25.61 2.81 -9.57
C LYS A 387 26.00 4.23 -9.09
N ASP A 388 26.98 4.86 -9.74
CA ASP A 388 27.56 6.14 -9.33
C ASP A 388 27.04 7.30 -10.20
N ASN A 389 25.87 7.84 -9.84
CA ASN A 389 25.47 9.19 -10.23
C ASN A 389 25.08 9.95 -8.95
N PHE A 390 26.06 10.22 -8.10
CA PHE A 390 25.84 11.04 -6.91
C PHE A 390 26.85 12.20 -6.86
N SER A 391 26.58 13.25 -7.64
CA SER A 391 27.42 14.45 -7.73
C SER A 391 26.79 15.70 -7.09
N HIS A 392 25.68 15.57 -6.34
CA HIS A 392 24.92 16.71 -5.80
C HIS A 392 24.56 16.64 -4.30
N LEU A 393 25.32 15.93 -3.47
CA LEU A 393 24.80 15.43 -2.20
C LEU A 393 25.02 16.34 -0.98
N GLY A 394 23.95 16.49 -0.17
CA GLY A 394 23.87 17.32 1.04
C GLY A 394 24.62 16.78 2.27
N ILE A 395 24.41 17.44 3.43
CA ILE A 395 25.12 17.16 4.71
C ILE A 395 25.02 15.68 5.10
N ILE A 396 23.85 15.05 4.92
CA ILE A 396 23.65 13.67 5.35
C ILE A 396 24.60 12.72 4.62
N TYR A 397 24.78 12.88 3.31
CA TYR A 397 25.68 12.03 2.55
C TYR A 397 27.14 12.19 3.00
N ARG A 398 27.60 13.42 3.24
CA ARG A 398 28.97 13.67 3.73
C ARG A 398 29.19 13.06 5.11
N SER A 399 28.17 13.09 5.97
CA SER A 399 28.17 12.37 7.25
C SER A 399 28.24 10.85 7.06
N CYS A 400 27.51 10.30 6.09
CA CYS A 400 27.55 8.88 5.74
C CYS A 400 28.94 8.46 5.19
N GLU A 401 29.54 9.28 4.32
CA GLU A 401 30.89 9.04 3.78
C GLU A 401 31.94 9.02 4.90
N MET A 402 31.81 9.90 5.90
CA MET A 402 32.67 9.92 7.08
C MET A 402 32.63 8.59 7.84
N LEU A 403 31.41 8.07 8.08
CA LEU A 403 31.19 6.77 8.72
C LEU A 403 31.75 5.61 7.88
N SER A 404 31.73 5.71 6.54
CA SER A 404 32.32 4.67 5.67
C SER A 404 33.85 4.65 5.66
N LYS A 405 34.50 5.79 5.95
CA LYS A 405 35.97 5.90 5.99
C LYS A 405 36.56 5.54 7.36
N GLU A 406 35.76 4.98 8.27
CA GLU A 406 36.23 4.56 9.58
C GLU A 406 37.17 3.34 9.46
N PRO A 407 38.43 3.43 9.93
CA PRO A 407 39.44 2.37 9.75
C PRO A 407 39.12 1.08 10.54
N PHE A 408 38.19 1.17 11.49
CA PHE A 408 37.70 0.06 12.31
C PHE A 408 36.18 0.11 12.36
N SER A 409 35.53 -0.06 11.20
CA SER A 409 34.11 -0.39 11.21
C SER A 409 33.93 -1.65 12.07
N PHE A 410 33.00 -1.61 13.02
CA PHE A 410 32.67 -2.72 13.94
C PHE A 410 32.32 -4.04 13.22
N ILE A 411 32.12 -3.96 11.91
CA ILE A 411 31.93 -5.04 10.97
C ILE A 411 33.24 -5.17 10.20
N GLU A 412 33.91 -6.30 10.33
CA GLU A 412 35.08 -6.67 9.53
C GLU A 412 34.70 -6.60 8.05
N SER A 413 35.02 -5.48 7.39
CA SER A 413 35.02 -5.46 5.94
C SER A 413 36.16 -6.37 5.48
N GLN A 414 35.93 -7.27 4.52
CA GLN A 414 37.03 -8.08 3.93
C GLN A 414 38.09 -7.18 3.23
N ASN A 415 37.87 -5.86 3.21
CA ASN A 415 38.84 -4.84 2.87
C ASN A 415 39.99 -4.71 3.88
N THR A 416 40.05 -5.47 4.99
CA THR A 416 41.28 -5.56 5.80
C THR A 416 42.48 -6.01 4.98
N VAL A 417 42.26 -6.84 3.95
CA VAL A 417 43.31 -7.26 3.00
C VAL A 417 43.68 -6.11 2.06
N ILE A 418 42.69 -5.39 1.50
CA ILE A 418 42.92 -4.29 0.56
C ILE A 418 43.51 -3.06 1.27
N SER A 419 43.00 -2.69 2.44
CA SER A 419 43.57 -1.63 3.28
C SER A 419 44.96 -2.02 3.77
N GLY A 420 45.19 -3.29 4.13
CA GLY A 420 46.52 -3.82 4.42
C GLY A 420 47.49 -3.72 3.24
N ILE A 421 47.03 -4.01 2.01
CA ILE A 421 47.83 -3.87 0.78
C ILE A 421 48.12 -2.40 0.48
N TYR A 422 47.14 -1.50 0.50
CA TYR A 422 47.34 -0.06 0.30
C TYR A 422 48.23 0.55 1.38
N LYS A 423 48.06 0.12 2.64
CA LYS A 423 48.87 0.55 3.78
C LYS A 423 50.30 0.07 3.64
N ASN A 424 50.53 -1.19 3.24
CA ASN A 424 51.86 -1.70 2.91
C ASN A 424 52.49 -1.00 1.69
N TYR A 425 51.70 -0.65 0.68
CA TYR A 425 52.16 0.07 -0.52
C TYR A 425 52.52 1.54 -0.20
N ALA A 426 51.73 2.22 0.64
CA ALA A 426 51.99 3.60 1.09
C ALA A 426 53.17 3.69 2.08
N LEU A 427 53.36 2.67 2.92
CA LEU A 427 54.50 2.57 3.84
C LEU A 427 55.84 2.40 3.13
N GLY A 428 55.85 1.80 1.92
CA GLY A 428 57.06 1.57 1.13
C GLY A 428 57.51 2.72 0.21
N MET A 429 56.67 3.74 0.00
CA MET A 429 56.96 4.88 -0.92
C MET A 429 57.52 6.12 -0.22
N ILE A 430 57.34 6.26 1.11
CA ILE A 430 57.69 7.47 1.85
C ILE A 430 59.00 7.23 2.60
N ASP A 431 60.05 7.99 2.28
CA ASP A 431 61.32 7.99 3.01
C ASP A 431 61.25 8.79 4.33
N ASP A 432 62.16 8.53 5.27
CA ASP A 432 62.18 9.21 6.58
C ASP A 432 62.40 10.74 6.47
N ASN A 433 63.03 11.20 5.39
CA ASN A 433 63.16 12.64 5.07
C ASN A 433 61.85 13.26 4.61
N GLU A 434 61.05 12.53 3.83
CA GLU A 434 59.73 12.98 3.40
C GLU A 434 58.74 12.98 4.57
N PHE A 435 58.79 11.99 5.44
CA PHE A 435 58.02 11.95 6.68
C PHE A 435 58.31 13.18 7.58
N ASN A 436 59.59 13.54 7.76
CA ASN A 436 59.97 14.75 8.48
C ASN A 436 59.48 16.03 7.81
N ASN A 437 59.49 16.08 6.47
CA ASN A 437 58.95 17.20 5.71
C ASN A 437 57.43 17.30 5.87
N LEU A 438 56.70 16.18 5.94
CA LEU A 438 55.27 16.13 6.22
C LEU A 438 54.96 16.63 7.64
N ILE A 439 55.73 16.23 8.67
CA ILE A 439 55.57 16.77 10.03
C ILE A 439 55.78 18.29 10.04
N LYS A 440 56.79 18.83 9.35
CA LYS A 440 57.01 20.29 9.25
C LYS A 440 55.88 21.01 8.50
N LYS A 441 55.39 20.41 7.39
CA LYS A 441 54.30 20.94 6.56
C LYS A 441 52.94 20.90 7.25
N SER A 442 52.74 19.98 8.21
CA SER A 442 51.51 19.88 9.02
C SER A 442 51.27 21.11 9.91
N HIS A 443 52.33 21.86 10.24
CA HIS A 443 52.33 23.02 11.14
C HIS A 443 51.79 22.75 12.56
N VAL A 444 51.71 21.49 12.98
CA VAL A 444 51.21 21.11 14.33
C VAL A 444 52.03 21.70 15.47
N LEU A 445 53.33 21.92 15.25
CA LEU A 445 54.23 22.55 16.21
C LEU A 445 54.07 24.08 16.31
N LYS A 446 53.20 24.67 15.49
CA LYS A 446 52.82 26.09 15.49
C LYS A 446 51.40 26.25 16.05
N GLU A 447 50.84 27.46 15.98
CA GLU A 447 49.47 27.77 16.44
C GLU A 447 48.39 26.86 15.82
N THR A 448 47.40 26.49 16.63
CA THR A 448 46.28 25.57 16.28
C THR A 448 45.46 26.03 15.07
N LYS A 449 45.39 27.35 14.79
CA LYS A 449 44.69 27.92 13.63
C LYS A 449 45.41 27.67 12.29
N LYS A 450 46.71 27.37 12.31
CA LYS A 450 47.54 27.19 11.10
C LYS A 450 47.72 25.71 10.71
N TRP A 451 47.09 24.80 11.45
CA TRP A 451 47.22 23.36 11.23
C TRP A 451 46.56 22.93 9.92
N LYS A 452 47.27 22.12 9.13
CA LYS A 452 46.76 21.57 7.87
C LYS A 452 46.22 20.16 8.10
N TRP A 453 44.92 20.07 8.39
CA TRP A 453 44.25 18.83 8.78
C TRP A 453 44.33 17.70 7.75
N GLU A 454 44.34 18.00 6.44
CA GLU A 454 44.53 16.99 5.38
C GLU A 454 45.89 16.28 5.47
N ILE A 455 46.94 17.05 5.73
CA ILE A 455 48.31 16.52 5.88
C ILE A 455 48.40 15.72 7.19
N ILE A 456 47.76 16.19 8.26
CA ILE A 456 47.70 15.46 9.53
C ILE A 456 46.97 14.13 9.35
N TYR A 457 45.85 14.11 8.63
CA TYR A 457 45.13 12.87 8.30
C TYR A 457 46.01 11.90 7.51
N GLN A 458 46.71 12.37 6.47
CA GLN A 458 47.64 11.54 5.71
C GLN A 458 48.77 10.95 6.57
N ILE A 459 49.33 11.73 7.51
CA ILE A 459 50.35 11.25 8.46
C ILE A 459 49.78 10.17 9.38
N MET A 460 48.58 10.39 9.92
CA MET A 460 47.94 9.50 10.90
C MET A 460 47.34 8.23 10.28
N ALA A 461 46.95 8.26 9.01
CA ALA A 461 46.34 7.12 8.32
C ALA A 461 47.36 6.10 7.76
N GLY A 462 48.65 6.46 7.66
CA GLY A 462 49.66 5.59 7.03
C GLY A 462 51.05 5.66 7.67
N PRO A 463 51.85 6.71 7.43
CA PRO A 463 53.29 6.72 7.71
C PRO A 463 53.69 6.55 9.19
N ILE A 464 52.83 6.92 10.14
CA ILE A 464 53.16 6.91 11.57
C ILE A 464 53.01 5.53 12.24
N ASP A 465 52.31 4.58 11.60
CA ASP A 465 52.03 3.26 12.19
C ASP A 465 53.28 2.39 12.34
N THR A 466 54.35 2.67 11.59
CA THR A 466 55.64 1.97 11.78
C THR A 466 56.30 2.35 13.12
N PRO A 467 56.71 1.37 13.94
CA PRO A 467 57.36 1.62 15.23
C PRO A 467 58.49 2.68 15.24
N PRO A 468 59.47 2.69 14.31
CA PRO A 468 60.54 3.70 14.34
C PRO A 468 60.03 5.14 14.15
N ARG A 469 59.05 5.35 13.27
CA ARG A 469 58.43 6.65 13.01
C ARG A 469 57.53 7.10 14.16
N PHE A 470 56.88 6.15 14.84
CA PHE A 470 56.15 6.44 16.07
C PHE A 470 57.08 6.96 17.16
N TYR A 471 58.21 6.28 17.44
CA TYR A 471 59.17 6.74 18.45
C TYR A 471 59.75 8.12 18.09
N GLN A 472 59.98 8.40 16.81
CA GLN A 472 60.41 9.72 16.34
C GLN A 472 59.32 10.79 16.59
N ALA A 473 58.07 10.49 16.27
CA ALA A 473 56.94 11.39 16.55
C ALA A 473 56.72 11.60 18.06
N LEU A 474 56.99 10.59 18.89
CA LEU A 474 56.91 10.64 20.35
C LEU A 474 58.04 11.47 20.99
N LYS A 475 59.25 11.44 20.40
CA LYS A 475 60.36 12.34 20.77
C LYS A 475 60.04 13.80 20.46
N THR A 476 59.30 14.06 19.38
CA THR A 476 58.79 15.40 19.08
C THR A 476 57.57 15.76 19.93
N ARG A 477 57.26 17.05 20.10
CA ARG A 477 56.01 17.47 20.78
C ARG A 477 54.74 17.20 19.94
N PHE A 478 54.86 16.58 18.77
CA PHE A 478 53.77 16.39 17.80
C PHE A 478 52.56 15.66 18.40
N LEU A 479 52.76 14.44 18.93
CA LEU A 479 51.66 13.64 19.53
C LEU A 479 51.06 14.30 20.78
N LYS A 480 51.89 14.98 21.60
CA LYS A 480 51.44 15.73 22.78
C LYS A 480 50.58 16.93 22.41
N CYS A 481 50.97 17.68 21.37
CA CYS A 481 50.19 18.81 20.86
C CYS A 481 48.85 18.34 20.28
N LEU A 482 48.84 17.25 19.50
CA LEU A 482 47.59 16.66 19.00
C LEU A 482 46.69 16.18 20.14
N LEU A 483 47.22 15.46 21.13
CA LEU A 483 46.43 15.01 22.28
C LEU A 483 45.87 16.19 23.08
N SER A 484 46.66 17.25 23.28
CA SER A 484 46.23 18.46 23.99
C SER A 484 45.06 19.19 23.31
N TYR A 485 44.94 19.05 21.98
CA TYR A 485 43.81 19.62 21.22
C TYR A 485 42.49 18.92 21.54
N TYR A 486 42.53 17.61 21.77
CA TYR A 486 41.35 16.79 22.07
C TYR A 486 40.97 16.78 23.56
N MET A 487 41.82 17.29 24.46
CA MET A 487 41.49 17.35 25.89
C MET A 487 40.23 18.19 26.17
N PRO A 488 39.24 17.66 26.89
CA PRO A 488 38.03 18.41 27.25
C PRO A 488 38.32 19.73 27.98
N SER A 489 39.30 19.75 28.89
CA SER A 489 39.68 20.94 29.68
C SER A 489 40.27 22.09 28.86
N ARG A 490 40.60 21.85 27.59
CA ARG A 490 41.11 22.86 26.65
C ARG A 490 40.00 23.56 25.87
N GLY A 491 38.80 22.97 25.80
CA GLY A 491 37.67 23.57 25.09
C GLY A 491 37.86 23.75 23.59
N LEU A 492 38.92 23.18 22.98
CA LEU A 492 39.25 23.40 21.58
C LEU A 492 38.42 22.52 20.63
N PHE A 493 38.26 21.24 20.97
CA PHE A 493 37.45 20.28 20.20
C PHE A 493 36.00 20.22 20.71
N SER A 494 35.79 20.25 22.03
CA SER A 494 34.47 20.09 22.66
C SER A 494 33.46 21.21 22.35
N VAL A 495 33.93 22.38 21.92
CA VAL A 495 33.10 23.53 21.54
C VAL A 495 32.75 23.54 20.06
N LEU A 496 33.43 22.74 19.23
CA LEU A 496 33.17 22.71 17.79
C LEU A 496 31.77 22.18 17.50
N GLU A 497 31.11 22.81 16.53
CA GLU A 497 29.82 22.37 16.01
C GLU A 497 29.95 21.06 15.23
N TRP A 498 28.91 20.24 15.33
CA TRP A 498 28.78 19.01 14.56
C TRP A 498 28.47 19.37 13.09
N HIS A 499 29.51 19.44 12.26
CA HIS A 499 29.42 19.87 10.85
C HIS A 499 30.48 19.16 9.97
N PRO A 500 30.20 18.86 8.68
CA PRO A 500 31.13 18.18 7.76
C PRO A 500 32.55 18.73 7.72
N ASN A 501 32.73 20.05 7.82
CA ASN A 501 34.05 20.68 7.83
C ASN A 501 34.93 20.26 9.04
N ASN A 502 34.31 19.80 10.13
CA ASN A 502 35.00 19.38 11.35
C ASN A 502 35.22 17.86 11.42
N PHE A 503 34.63 17.08 10.53
CA PHE A 503 34.69 15.62 10.58
C PHE A 503 36.10 15.05 10.38
N ILE A 504 36.91 15.69 9.53
CA ILE A 504 38.32 15.30 9.33
C ILE A 504 39.08 15.39 10.66
N LYS A 505 38.75 16.38 11.51
CA LYS A 505 39.36 16.54 12.85
C LYS A 505 38.95 15.40 13.78
N ALA A 506 37.73 14.89 13.71
CA ALA A 506 37.30 13.72 14.50
C ALA A 506 37.92 12.42 14.00
N GLN A 507 38.08 12.25 12.69
CA GLN A 507 38.77 11.11 12.09
C GLN A 507 40.24 11.04 12.52
N VAL A 508 40.95 12.17 12.50
CA VAL A 508 42.32 12.28 13.02
C VAL A 508 42.39 11.87 14.50
N GLY A 509 41.41 12.27 15.32
CA GLY A 509 41.36 11.88 16.74
C GLY A 509 41.13 10.37 16.93
N THR A 510 40.27 9.78 16.10
CA THR A 510 40.01 8.33 16.09
C THR A 510 41.27 7.54 15.71
N LEU A 511 42.00 7.98 14.68
CA LEU A 511 43.28 7.40 14.26
C LEU A 511 44.36 7.58 15.33
N LEU A 512 44.44 8.77 15.95
CA LEU A 512 45.39 9.06 17.03
C LEU A 512 45.18 8.14 18.23
N LEU A 513 43.94 8.01 18.71
CA LEU A 513 43.65 7.16 19.85
C LEU A 513 43.83 5.68 19.52
N GLY A 514 43.46 5.24 18.31
CA GLY A 514 43.75 3.89 17.83
C GLY A 514 45.25 3.59 17.83
N LEU A 515 46.06 4.50 17.28
CA LEU A 515 47.53 4.42 17.29
C LEU A 515 48.08 4.34 18.72
N LEU A 516 47.65 5.23 19.62
CA LEU A 516 48.12 5.27 21.01
C LEU A 516 47.72 4.02 21.80
N LEU A 517 46.57 3.43 21.52
CA LEU A 517 46.12 2.19 22.16
C LEU A 517 46.83 0.95 21.60
N SER A 518 47.26 0.99 20.33
CA SER A 518 47.99 -0.11 19.69
C SER A 518 49.41 -0.33 20.24
N GLN A 519 50.01 0.69 20.88
CA GLN A 519 51.37 0.67 21.39
C GLN A 519 51.43 0.95 22.90
N THR A 520 52.30 0.24 23.62
CA THR A 520 52.44 0.35 25.09
C THR A 520 52.83 1.74 25.57
N GLU A 521 53.71 2.42 24.85
CA GLU A 521 54.21 3.77 25.16
C GLU A 521 53.15 4.84 24.89
N GLY A 522 52.21 4.58 23.97
CA GLY A 522 51.07 5.45 23.71
C GLY A 522 50.05 5.44 24.84
N VAL A 523 49.85 4.30 25.50
CA VAL A 523 48.97 4.17 26.68
C VAL A 523 49.48 5.02 27.84
N ILE A 524 50.82 5.08 28.04
CA ILE A 524 51.44 5.95 29.05
C ILE A 524 51.09 7.42 28.77
N LEU A 525 51.05 7.86 27.50
CA LEU A 525 50.67 9.22 27.14
C LEU A 525 49.21 9.57 27.53
N LEU A 526 48.31 8.58 27.48
CA LEU A 526 46.90 8.73 27.82
C LEU A 526 46.64 8.78 29.34
N THR A 527 47.52 8.16 30.13
CA THR A 527 47.43 8.09 31.60
C THR A 527 48.32 9.10 32.33
N THR A 528 49.35 9.64 31.67
CA THR A 528 50.26 10.64 32.25
C THR A 528 49.63 12.04 32.26
N THR A 529 49.83 12.78 33.35
CA THR A 529 49.46 14.21 33.45
C THR A 529 50.31 15.05 32.51
N ILE A 530 49.67 15.87 31.67
CA ILE A 530 50.38 16.73 30.72
C ILE A 530 50.76 18.04 31.44
N ASN A 531 52.07 18.24 31.67
CA ASN A 531 52.58 19.46 32.29
C ASN A 531 52.77 20.55 31.23
N GLU A 532 52.12 21.70 31.42
CA GLU A 532 52.27 22.89 30.55
C GLU A 532 52.99 24.06 31.22
N GLY A 533 53.84 23.77 32.20
CA GLY A 533 54.61 24.75 32.95
C GLY A 533 54.75 24.36 34.41
N PHE A 534 55.43 25.19 35.20
CA PHE A 534 55.74 24.91 36.61
C PHE A 534 54.49 24.93 37.54
N PHE A 535 53.36 25.52 37.10
CA PHE A 535 52.19 25.81 37.94
C PHE A 535 50.84 25.25 37.44
N VAL A 536 50.81 24.50 36.32
CA VAL A 536 49.54 23.97 35.76
C VAL A 536 49.65 22.45 35.56
N MET A 537 49.15 21.71 36.55
CA MET A 537 48.98 20.25 36.50
C MET A 537 47.58 19.93 35.97
N ARG A 538 47.48 19.35 34.77
CA ARG A 538 46.20 18.85 34.23
C ARG A 538 46.08 17.35 34.45
N LYS A 539 44.86 16.89 34.73
CA LYS A 539 44.53 15.46 34.81
C LYS A 539 44.80 14.80 33.45
N CYS A 540 44.99 13.49 33.47
CA CYS A 540 45.17 12.73 32.23
C CYS A 540 43.87 12.69 31.42
N PHE A 541 43.97 12.44 30.12
CA PHE A 541 42.85 12.48 29.18
C PHE A 541 41.67 11.60 29.62
N ILE A 542 41.98 10.41 30.14
CA ILE A 542 40.98 9.44 30.62
C ILE A 542 40.30 9.93 31.90
N ALA A 543 41.05 10.51 32.83
CA ALA A 543 40.49 11.04 34.06
C ALA A 543 39.55 12.23 33.81
N GLU A 544 39.83 13.09 32.82
CA GLU A 544 38.91 14.17 32.44
C GLU A 544 37.59 13.67 31.86
N ILE A 545 37.62 12.59 31.06
CA ILE A 545 36.39 11.94 30.55
C ILE A 545 35.63 11.29 31.72
N ALA A 546 36.35 10.62 32.63
CA ALA A 546 35.77 9.95 33.78
C ALA A 546 35.12 10.92 34.78
N ASP A 547 35.72 12.10 34.98
CA ASP A 547 35.14 13.18 35.79
C ASP A 547 33.87 13.74 35.13
N GLY A 548 33.91 13.98 33.81
CA GLY A 548 32.72 14.46 33.09
C GLY A 548 31.54 13.49 33.14
N ILE A 549 31.82 12.18 33.17
CA ILE A 549 30.80 11.13 33.37
C ILE A 549 30.26 11.14 34.81
N ASP A 550 31.14 11.27 35.81
CA ASP A 550 30.74 11.37 37.23
C ASP A 550 29.84 12.60 37.49
N ASP A 551 30.13 13.72 36.85
CA ASP A 551 29.31 14.93 36.94
C ASP A 551 27.85 14.63 36.55
N GLU A 552 27.61 13.92 35.45
CA GLU A 552 26.24 13.57 34.99
C GLU A 552 25.57 12.50 35.86
N ILE A 553 26.32 11.52 36.37
CA ILE A 553 25.79 10.53 37.32
C ILE A 553 25.38 11.24 38.62
N SER A 554 26.20 12.15 39.13
CA SER A 554 25.93 12.89 40.36
C SER A 554 24.74 13.84 40.23
N VAL A 555 24.49 14.42 39.06
CA VAL A 555 23.30 15.22 38.78
C VAL A 555 22.04 14.34 38.91
N LYS A 556 22.08 13.11 38.39
CA LYS A 556 20.95 12.19 38.45
C LYS A 556 20.70 11.64 39.87
N GLU A 557 21.76 11.23 40.57
CA GLU A 557 21.64 10.59 41.89
C GLU A 557 21.44 11.62 43.03
N GLN A 558 22.04 12.81 42.93
CA GLN A 558 22.10 13.79 44.03
C GLN A 558 21.39 15.12 43.73
N GLY A 559 20.87 15.33 42.51
CA GLY A 559 20.17 16.57 42.12
C GLY A 559 21.04 17.84 42.13
N LYS A 560 22.37 17.71 42.19
CA LYS A 560 23.29 18.85 42.25
C LYS A 560 23.39 19.55 40.90
N THR A 561 23.22 20.88 40.87
CA THR A 561 23.43 21.71 39.69
C THR A 561 24.91 22.06 39.53
N ILE A 562 25.62 21.31 38.70
CA ILE A 562 27.02 21.60 38.35
C ILE A 562 27.04 22.60 37.19
N SER A 563 27.77 23.71 37.34
CA SER A 563 27.94 24.69 36.26
C SER A 563 28.88 24.13 35.19
N ASN A 564 28.55 24.37 33.92
CA ASN A 564 29.40 24.06 32.77
C ASN A 564 29.64 22.56 32.46
N ARG A 565 28.61 21.73 32.66
CA ARG A 565 28.61 20.29 32.30
C ARG A 565 29.11 20.05 30.88
N LEU A 566 30.00 19.07 30.71
CA LEU A 566 30.56 18.67 29.42
C LEU A 566 29.53 17.91 28.57
N PHE A 567 28.84 16.94 29.18
CA PHE A 567 27.91 16.02 28.52
C PHE A 567 26.43 16.41 28.73
N SER A 568 26.15 17.72 28.77
CA SER A 568 24.77 18.21 28.85
C SER A 568 23.97 17.83 27.60
N PRO A 569 22.65 17.62 27.71
CA PRO A 569 21.82 17.18 26.58
C PRO A 569 21.91 18.13 25.37
N ASP A 570 21.99 19.45 25.60
CA ASP A 570 22.08 20.45 24.53
C ASP A 570 23.45 20.43 23.84
N LYS A 571 24.54 20.35 24.61
CA LYS A 571 25.90 20.26 24.04
C LYS A 571 26.08 18.97 23.27
N MET A 572 25.54 17.86 23.78
CA MET A 572 25.54 16.59 23.09
C MET A 572 24.82 16.66 21.74
N LYS A 573 23.74 17.43 21.59
CA LYS A 573 23.05 17.60 20.30
C LYS A 573 23.85 18.45 19.30
N VAL A 574 24.49 19.52 19.77
CA VAL A 574 25.04 20.59 18.92
C VAL A 574 26.54 20.44 18.61
N THR A 575 27.33 19.92 19.55
CA THR A 575 28.79 19.93 19.46
C THR A 575 29.41 18.55 19.21
N MET A 576 30.71 18.53 18.92
CA MET A 576 31.50 17.30 18.68
C MET A 576 31.74 16.43 19.92
N VAL A 577 31.10 16.74 21.06
CA VAL A 577 31.29 16.00 22.32
C VAL A 577 30.84 14.53 22.21
N ARG A 578 29.91 14.19 21.29
CA ARG A 578 29.52 12.80 21.01
C ARG A 578 30.69 11.90 20.62
N GLU A 579 31.71 12.45 19.94
CA GLU A 579 32.86 11.68 19.49
C GLU A 579 33.72 11.17 20.67
N TYR A 580 33.61 11.77 21.87
CA TYR A 580 34.29 11.22 23.06
C TYR A 580 33.74 9.84 23.43
N PHE A 581 32.42 9.61 23.34
CA PHE A 581 31.83 8.30 23.58
C PHE A 581 32.17 7.29 22.48
N LYS A 582 32.32 7.76 21.24
CA LYS A 582 32.89 6.95 20.15
C LYS A 582 34.31 6.49 20.49
N TRP A 583 35.14 7.35 21.07
CA TRP A 583 36.49 6.98 21.48
C TRP A 583 36.53 6.06 22.70
N VAL A 584 35.59 6.19 23.63
CA VAL A 584 35.38 5.20 24.71
C VAL A 584 35.00 3.84 24.09
N GLY A 585 34.10 3.83 23.11
CA GLY A 585 33.79 2.65 22.32
C GLY A 585 35.02 2.06 21.61
N LEU A 586 35.87 2.90 21.02
CA LEU A 586 37.13 2.47 20.40
C LEU A 586 38.07 1.76 21.38
N MET A 587 38.11 2.17 22.65
CA MET A 587 38.93 1.52 23.68
C MET A 587 38.52 0.07 23.92
N THR A 588 37.23 -0.25 23.77
CA THR A 588 36.74 -1.64 23.89
C THR A 588 37.24 -2.56 22.78
N ASN A 589 37.82 -2.01 21.69
CA ASN A 589 38.42 -2.81 20.62
C ASN A 589 39.86 -3.23 20.90
N TYR A 590 40.54 -2.61 21.87
CA TYR A 590 41.94 -2.87 22.19
C TYR A 590 42.07 -3.51 23.57
N ARG A 591 42.84 -4.60 23.69
CA ARG A 591 43.10 -5.27 24.99
C ARG A 591 43.73 -4.33 26.03
N THR A 592 44.66 -3.48 25.58
CA THR A 592 45.28 -2.41 26.36
C THR A 592 44.27 -1.33 26.78
N GLY A 593 43.29 -1.04 25.92
CA GLY A 593 42.19 -0.13 26.21
C GLY A 593 41.25 -0.68 27.29
N ILE A 594 40.88 -1.95 27.23
CA ILE A 594 40.05 -2.61 28.27
C ILE A 594 40.77 -2.60 29.62
N ALA A 595 42.07 -2.95 29.66
CA ALA A 595 42.86 -2.87 30.88
C ALA A 595 42.90 -1.44 31.46
N LEU A 596 42.96 -0.43 30.59
CA LEU A 596 42.91 0.97 30.99
C LEU A 596 41.54 1.38 31.54
N LEU A 597 40.44 0.94 30.92
CA LEU A 597 39.07 1.18 31.39
C LEU A 597 38.90 0.64 32.83
N ASN A 598 39.37 -0.58 33.07
CA ASN A 598 39.31 -1.22 34.39
C ASN A 598 40.21 -0.49 35.41
N SER A 599 41.43 -0.11 35.02
CA SER A 599 42.35 0.61 35.93
C SER A 599 41.86 2.00 36.35
N SER A 600 40.97 2.60 35.56
CA SER A 600 40.42 3.94 35.78
C SER A 600 39.01 3.95 36.40
N ASN A 601 38.49 2.77 36.78
CA ASN A 601 37.12 2.54 37.23
C ASN A 601 36.04 3.04 36.23
N LEU A 602 36.39 3.23 34.95
CA LEU A 602 35.45 3.73 33.96
C LEU A 602 34.39 2.69 33.60
N ASP A 603 34.72 1.41 33.73
CA ASP A 603 33.79 0.28 33.61
C ASP A 603 32.60 0.43 34.57
N SER A 604 32.84 0.60 35.88
CA SER A 604 31.79 0.77 36.88
C SER A 604 30.95 2.04 36.65
N LYS A 605 31.57 3.12 36.16
CA LYS A 605 30.91 4.37 35.81
C LYS A 605 30.03 4.22 34.56
N LEU A 606 30.52 3.50 33.55
CA LEU A 606 29.74 3.14 32.37
C LEU A 606 28.50 2.32 32.77
N MET A 607 28.62 1.37 33.70
CA MET A 607 27.45 0.63 34.18
C MET A 607 26.38 1.54 34.79
N LYS A 608 26.78 2.54 35.59
CA LYS A 608 25.87 3.53 36.17
C LYS A 608 25.25 4.47 35.12
N LEU A 609 25.96 4.75 34.02
CA LEU A 609 25.45 5.54 32.89
C LEU A 609 24.27 4.88 32.17
N SER A 610 24.09 3.55 32.27
CA SER A 610 22.90 2.87 31.72
C SER A 610 21.59 3.44 32.29
N THR A 611 21.65 4.01 33.50
CA THR A 611 20.50 4.64 34.13
C THR A 611 20.23 6.05 33.57
N VAL A 612 21.21 6.75 33.00
CA VAL A 612 21.04 8.13 32.50
C VAL A 612 20.41 8.11 31.11
N GLU A 613 19.19 8.63 30.98
CA GLU A 613 18.36 8.55 29.76
C GLU A 613 19.06 9.11 28.49
N HIS A 614 19.56 10.34 28.53
CA HIS A 614 20.12 11.00 27.35
C HIS A 614 21.51 10.49 26.95
N LEU A 615 22.25 9.86 27.85
CA LEU A 615 23.59 9.31 27.58
C LEU A 615 23.54 7.83 27.19
N SER A 616 22.71 7.02 27.85
CA SER A 616 22.54 5.61 27.51
C SER A 616 22.17 5.43 26.03
N THR A 617 21.24 6.25 25.53
CA THR A 617 20.80 6.24 24.13
C THR A 617 21.92 6.58 23.13
N VAL A 618 22.86 7.45 23.52
CA VAL A 618 24.01 7.86 22.70
C VAL A 618 25.18 6.89 22.78
N VAL A 619 25.40 6.23 23.92
CA VAL A 619 26.53 5.30 24.13
C VAL A 619 26.30 3.97 23.44
N ILE A 620 25.07 3.45 23.48
CA ILE A 620 24.68 2.14 22.91
C ILE A 620 25.26 1.92 21.48
N PRO A 621 25.10 2.85 20.50
CA PRO A 621 25.60 2.64 19.14
C PRO A 621 27.13 2.59 18.96
N TYR A 622 27.92 2.96 19.96
CA TYR A 622 29.39 3.07 19.86
C TYR A 622 30.15 1.92 20.54
N LEU A 623 29.50 1.10 21.36
CA LEU A 623 30.15 0.01 22.09
C LEU A 623 30.36 -1.23 21.20
N ASN A 624 31.41 -2.00 21.47
CA ASN A 624 31.64 -3.29 20.83
C ASN A 624 31.06 -4.43 21.69
N TYR A 625 29.99 -5.06 21.20
CA TYR A 625 29.26 -6.12 21.89
C TYR A 625 29.90 -7.51 21.84
N ARG A 626 31.13 -7.64 21.31
CA ARG A 626 31.93 -8.87 21.45
C ARG A 626 32.47 -9.05 22.87
N GLU A 627 32.65 -7.95 23.61
CA GLU A 627 33.22 -7.93 24.95
C GLU A 627 32.13 -7.94 26.04
N SER A 628 32.42 -8.56 27.19
CA SER A 628 31.45 -8.73 28.28
C SER A 628 30.95 -7.41 28.87
N ILE A 629 31.84 -6.41 29.04
CA ILE A 629 31.49 -5.11 29.63
C ILE A 629 30.39 -4.40 28.82
N SER A 630 30.47 -4.48 27.50
CA SER A 630 29.47 -3.89 26.60
C SER A 630 28.15 -4.67 26.61
N GLN A 631 28.21 -6.00 26.73
CA GLN A 631 27.03 -6.86 26.86
C GLN A 631 26.29 -6.56 28.16
N ASP A 632 27.02 -6.51 29.28
CA ASP A 632 26.49 -6.15 30.58
C ASP A 632 25.80 -4.78 30.51
N PHE A 633 26.47 -3.76 29.94
CA PHE A 633 25.87 -2.42 29.80
C PHE A 633 24.50 -2.43 29.09
N LEU A 634 24.33 -3.27 28.07
CA LEU A 634 23.04 -3.39 27.37
C LEU A 634 22.00 -4.17 28.20
N ILE A 635 22.42 -5.20 28.95
CA ILE A 635 21.56 -5.91 29.89
C ILE A 635 21.00 -4.94 30.95
N TYR A 636 21.85 -4.14 31.59
CA TYR A 636 21.39 -3.14 32.57
C TYR A 636 20.50 -2.08 31.92
N SER A 637 20.75 -1.73 30.66
CA SER A 637 19.89 -0.81 29.90
C SER A 637 18.48 -1.39 29.66
N LEU A 638 18.36 -2.72 29.46
CA LEU A 638 17.08 -3.43 29.37
C LEU A 638 16.34 -3.51 30.72
N GLN A 639 17.07 -3.39 31.83
CA GLN A 639 16.52 -3.40 33.20
C GLN A 639 16.24 -1.99 33.74
N SER A 640 16.46 -0.94 32.94
CA SER A 640 16.22 0.44 33.35
C SER A 640 14.74 0.72 33.67
N ASP A 641 14.49 1.60 34.64
CA ASP A 641 13.13 2.05 34.99
C ASP A 641 12.45 2.77 33.83
N ASP A 642 13.24 3.41 32.96
CA ASP A 642 12.74 4.18 31.83
C ASP A 642 12.32 3.28 30.66
N ILE A 643 11.08 3.49 30.21
CA ILE A 643 10.46 2.79 29.09
C ILE A 643 11.23 3.08 27.77
N LEU A 644 11.72 4.31 27.60
CA LEU A 644 12.42 4.74 26.38
C LEU A 644 13.77 4.03 26.23
N VAL A 645 14.55 3.96 27.30
CA VAL A 645 15.87 3.29 27.31
C VAL A 645 15.68 1.80 27.01
N ARG A 646 14.68 1.14 27.61
CA ARG A 646 14.36 -0.27 27.34
C ARG A 646 13.96 -0.52 25.89
N LYS A 647 13.07 0.31 25.32
CA LYS A 647 12.67 0.22 23.91
C LYS A 647 13.88 0.42 22.98
N HIS A 648 14.73 1.41 23.27
CA HIS A 648 15.93 1.69 22.48
C HIS A 648 16.94 0.56 22.52
N ALA A 649 17.15 -0.06 23.68
CA ALA A 649 18.02 -1.23 23.86
C ALA A 649 17.49 -2.45 23.10
N MET A 650 16.18 -2.73 23.14
CA MET A 650 15.56 -3.82 22.38
C MET A 650 15.69 -3.64 20.86
N GLU A 651 15.40 -2.43 20.35
CA GLU A 651 15.58 -2.12 18.93
C GLU A 651 17.06 -2.12 18.53
N HIS A 652 17.99 -1.81 19.45
CA HIS A 652 19.42 -1.95 19.19
C HIS A 652 19.83 -3.42 19.04
N LEU A 653 19.34 -4.31 19.89
CA LEU A 653 19.57 -5.75 19.76
C LEU A 653 19.07 -6.28 18.41
N ARG A 654 17.90 -5.81 17.98
CA ARG A 654 17.35 -6.11 16.66
C ARG A 654 18.29 -5.67 15.54
N LEU A 655 18.86 -4.47 15.65
CA LEU A 655 19.85 -3.94 14.71
C LEU A 655 21.14 -4.78 14.67
N LEU A 656 21.67 -5.14 15.85
CA LEU A 656 22.87 -5.99 15.95
C LEU A 656 22.62 -7.36 15.29
N PHE A 657 21.41 -7.91 15.45
CA PHE A 657 21.02 -9.17 14.81
C PHE A 657 20.99 -9.06 13.29
N ARG A 658 20.38 -8.00 12.76
CA ARG A 658 20.35 -7.75 11.31
C ARG A 658 21.74 -7.56 10.71
N ALA A 659 22.65 -6.91 11.45
CA ALA A 659 24.05 -6.76 11.06
C ALA A 659 24.78 -8.12 10.97
N GLY A 660 24.34 -9.14 11.71
CA GLY A 660 24.84 -10.51 11.60
C GLY A 660 26.28 -10.71 12.08
N ALA A 661 26.90 -9.70 12.68
CA ALA A 661 28.30 -9.72 13.12
C ALA A 661 28.49 -10.15 14.60
N TYR A 662 27.39 -10.31 15.36
CA TYR A 662 27.41 -10.56 16.80
C TYR A 662 26.58 -11.79 17.16
N ASP A 663 27.09 -12.58 18.11
CA ASP A 663 26.30 -13.59 18.82
C ASP A 663 25.43 -12.89 19.88
N ILE A 664 24.12 -13.13 19.84
CA ILE A 664 23.10 -12.44 20.67
C ILE A 664 22.46 -13.40 21.68
N THR A 665 22.93 -14.64 21.75
CA THR A 665 22.41 -15.67 22.67
C THR A 665 22.36 -15.20 24.13
N TRP A 666 23.30 -14.37 24.57
CA TRP A 666 23.36 -13.79 25.92
C TRP A 666 22.16 -12.87 26.24
N ALA A 667 21.58 -12.18 25.25
CA ALA A 667 20.51 -11.21 25.46
C ALA A 667 19.11 -11.84 25.54
N VAL A 668 18.96 -13.08 25.04
CA VAL A 668 17.65 -13.75 24.89
C VAL A 668 16.91 -13.86 26.23
N ARG A 669 17.61 -14.16 27.32
CA ARG A 669 17.01 -14.30 28.67
C ARG A 669 16.40 -12.99 29.15
N GLU A 670 17.07 -11.88 28.91
CA GLU A 670 16.60 -10.55 29.36
C GLU A 670 15.43 -10.05 28.53
N ILE A 671 15.37 -10.37 27.23
CA ILE A 671 14.20 -10.03 26.40
C ILE A 671 12.98 -10.84 26.85
N VAL A 672 13.15 -12.11 27.25
CA VAL A 672 12.07 -12.91 27.85
C VAL A 672 11.54 -12.26 29.13
N ASN A 673 12.41 -11.70 29.97
CA ASN A 673 11.99 -10.96 31.16
C ASN A 673 11.10 -9.76 30.82
N GLN A 674 11.31 -9.10 29.67
CA GLN A 674 10.47 -7.98 29.22
C GLN A 674 9.02 -8.39 28.92
N LEU A 675 8.75 -9.68 28.64
CA LEU A 675 7.38 -10.18 28.43
C LEU A 675 6.52 -10.17 29.71
N TYR A 676 7.15 -10.09 30.89
CA TYR A 676 6.47 -9.99 32.18
C TYR A 676 6.17 -8.55 32.60
N SER A 677 6.54 -7.56 31.78
CA SER A 677 6.30 -6.14 32.06
C SER A 677 4.80 -5.80 32.07
N PRO A 678 4.34 -4.89 32.95
CA PRO A 678 2.95 -4.43 32.97
C PRO A 678 2.57 -3.55 31.78
N ASP A 679 3.54 -2.93 31.08
CA ASP A 679 3.27 -2.06 29.93
C ASP A 679 3.19 -2.86 28.61
N HIS A 680 2.03 -2.82 27.97
CA HIS A 680 1.76 -3.47 26.69
C HIS A 680 2.69 -3.01 25.55
N ARG A 681 3.20 -1.77 25.57
CA ARG A 681 4.13 -1.25 24.55
C ARG A 681 5.47 -2.00 24.56
N ILE A 682 5.96 -2.33 25.76
CA ILE A 682 7.20 -3.11 25.94
C ILE A 682 6.96 -4.55 25.49
N VAL A 683 5.85 -5.17 25.90
CA VAL A 683 5.51 -6.54 25.53
C VAL A 683 5.39 -6.68 24.00
N SER A 684 4.72 -5.74 23.34
CA SER A 684 4.59 -5.74 21.86
C SER A 684 5.95 -5.59 21.16
N CYS A 685 6.80 -4.67 21.61
CA CYS A 685 8.16 -4.50 21.08
C CYS A 685 9.00 -5.77 21.31
N ALA A 686 8.97 -6.34 22.52
CA ALA A 686 9.68 -7.58 22.85
C ALA A 686 9.21 -8.76 21.98
N LEU A 687 7.90 -8.94 21.77
CA LEU A 687 7.37 -9.98 20.88
C LEU A 687 7.86 -9.82 19.44
N SER A 688 7.84 -8.60 18.90
CA SER A 688 8.36 -8.27 17.56
C SER A 688 9.84 -8.59 17.43
N VAL A 689 10.65 -8.22 18.43
CA VAL A 689 12.09 -8.51 18.45
C VAL A 689 12.35 -10.01 18.58
N ILE A 690 11.64 -10.70 19.49
CA ILE A 690 11.76 -12.16 19.68
C ILE A 690 11.43 -12.92 18.40
N GLU A 691 10.34 -12.53 17.70
CA GLU A 691 9.95 -13.18 16.45
C GLU A 691 11.06 -13.11 15.40
N GLU A 692 11.83 -12.02 15.38
CA GLU A 692 12.95 -11.85 14.47
C GLU A 692 14.21 -12.59 14.96
N LEU A 693 14.59 -12.46 16.23
CA LEU A 693 15.79 -13.09 16.79
C LEU A 693 15.72 -14.62 16.77
N CYS A 694 14.53 -15.18 16.99
CA CYS A 694 14.30 -16.63 17.02
C CYS A 694 14.23 -17.27 15.62
N THR A 695 14.45 -16.48 14.55
CA THR A 695 14.69 -17.06 13.23
C THR A 695 16.01 -17.85 13.17
N ASP A 696 16.98 -17.49 14.01
CA ASP A 696 18.20 -18.27 14.18
C ASP A 696 18.00 -19.42 15.20
N ILE A 697 18.53 -20.60 14.84
CA ILE A 697 18.34 -21.85 15.59
C ILE A 697 19.03 -21.77 16.96
N SER A 698 20.17 -21.08 17.05
CA SER A 698 20.93 -20.92 18.30
C SER A 698 20.15 -20.12 19.33
N ASN A 699 19.61 -18.97 18.94
CA ASN A 699 18.76 -18.12 19.80
C ASN A 699 17.49 -18.86 20.24
N LEU A 700 16.86 -19.59 19.32
CA LEU A 700 15.66 -20.36 19.61
C LEU A 700 15.90 -21.47 20.67
N ARG A 701 17.07 -22.12 20.66
CA ARG A 701 17.40 -23.13 21.69
C ARG A 701 17.46 -22.51 23.08
N VAL A 702 18.20 -21.40 23.23
CA VAL A 702 18.30 -20.67 24.50
C VAL A 702 16.92 -20.17 24.95
N PHE A 703 16.10 -19.69 24.01
CA PHE A 703 14.72 -19.28 24.30
C PHE A 703 13.87 -20.45 24.84
N ILE A 704 13.96 -21.63 24.24
CA ILE A 704 13.22 -22.82 24.72
C ILE A 704 13.70 -23.25 26.10
N GLU A 705 15.00 -23.19 26.38
CA GLU A 705 15.57 -23.50 27.70
C GLU A 705 15.03 -22.57 28.79
N THR A 706 14.75 -21.30 28.47
CA THR A 706 14.14 -20.35 29.42
C THR A 706 12.66 -20.61 29.70
N GLY A 707 11.98 -21.39 28.87
CA GLY A 707 10.62 -21.89 29.10
C GLY A 707 9.52 -20.82 29.35
N PRO A 708 9.29 -19.83 28.47
CA PRO A 708 8.30 -18.79 28.72
C PRO A 708 6.88 -19.30 28.49
N GLN A 709 6.27 -19.84 29.56
CA GLN A 709 4.86 -20.26 29.55
C GLN A 709 3.89 -19.09 29.31
N THR A 710 4.33 -17.85 29.55
CA THR A 710 3.57 -16.60 29.38
C THR A 710 3.11 -16.37 27.94
N LEU A 711 3.81 -16.88 26.93
CA LEU A 711 3.41 -16.74 25.53
C LEU A 711 2.02 -17.31 25.23
N THR A 712 1.59 -18.34 25.95
CA THR A 712 0.24 -18.92 25.82
C THR A 712 -0.85 -18.02 26.40
N ARG A 713 -0.51 -17.13 27.32
CA ARG A 713 -1.43 -16.19 27.99
C ARG A 713 -1.60 -14.87 27.22
N LEU A 714 -0.71 -14.57 26.28
CA LEU A 714 -0.69 -13.33 25.48
C LEU A 714 -1.66 -13.34 24.28
N GLY A 715 -2.54 -14.35 24.18
CA GLY A 715 -3.57 -14.43 23.15
C GLY A 715 -3.01 -14.62 21.74
N GLU A 716 -3.54 -13.86 20.77
CA GLU A 716 -3.22 -14.05 19.35
C GLU A 716 -1.80 -13.61 18.97
N GLU A 717 -1.23 -12.57 19.59
CA GLU A 717 0.13 -12.11 19.31
C GLU A 717 1.18 -13.11 19.79
N GLY A 718 0.95 -13.73 20.96
CA GLY A 718 1.77 -14.84 21.45
C GLY A 718 1.69 -16.06 20.53
N ALA A 719 0.49 -16.41 20.07
CA ALA A 719 0.29 -17.55 19.16
C ALA A 719 1.01 -17.36 17.81
N LYS A 720 1.03 -16.16 17.23
CA LYS A 720 1.79 -15.86 16.00
C LYS A 720 3.28 -16.11 16.17
N CYS A 721 3.84 -15.67 17.30
CA CYS A 721 5.24 -15.92 17.64
C CYS A 721 5.51 -17.43 17.78
N LEU A 722 4.66 -18.17 18.51
CA LEU A 722 4.79 -19.63 18.69
C LEU A 722 4.72 -20.41 17.37
N ILE A 723 3.87 -20.00 16.42
CA ILE A 723 3.79 -20.63 15.10
C ILE A 723 5.15 -20.59 14.38
N SER A 724 5.92 -19.51 14.56
CA SER A 724 7.25 -19.41 13.92
C SER A 724 8.27 -20.43 14.44
N PHE A 725 8.10 -20.94 15.66
CA PHE A 725 8.99 -21.93 16.25
C PHE A 725 8.78 -23.34 15.69
N LEU A 726 7.65 -23.60 15.02
CA LEU A 726 7.35 -24.89 14.37
C LEU A 726 8.30 -25.21 13.22
N SER A 727 8.96 -24.19 12.66
CA SER A 727 9.99 -24.34 11.62
C SER A 727 11.20 -25.18 12.06
N SER A 728 11.48 -25.20 13.38
CA SER A 728 12.64 -25.89 13.96
C SER A 728 12.25 -27.18 14.69
N SER A 729 13.14 -28.17 14.67
CA SER A 729 12.93 -29.45 15.34
C SER A 729 12.85 -29.34 16.86
N SER A 730 13.56 -28.39 17.48
CA SER A 730 13.49 -28.14 18.93
C SER A 730 12.18 -27.46 19.33
N GLY A 731 11.72 -26.50 18.52
CA GLY A 731 10.48 -25.78 18.77
C GLY A 731 9.25 -26.69 18.66
N ILE A 732 9.21 -27.59 17.66
CA ILE A 732 8.08 -28.51 17.52
C ILE A 732 8.00 -29.55 18.64
N SER A 733 9.13 -30.03 19.17
CA SER A 733 9.12 -30.93 20.34
C SER A 733 8.57 -30.22 21.58
N TYR A 734 8.97 -28.97 21.80
CA TYR A 734 8.48 -28.15 22.91
C TYR A 734 6.98 -27.90 22.80
N LEU A 735 6.50 -27.44 21.63
CA LEU A 735 5.08 -27.18 21.40
C LEU A 735 4.22 -28.44 21.42
N SER A 736 4.80 -29.61 21.13
CA SER A 736 4.12 -30.89 21.27
C SER A 736 3.94 -31.31 22.73
N GLN A 737 4.81 -30.88 23.65
CA GLN A 737 4.63 -31.12 25.08
C GLN A 737 3.53 -30.24 25.68
N LEU A 738 3.24 -29.09 25.05
CA LEU A 738 2.21 -28.13 25.47
C LEU A 738 0.82 -28.36 24.84
N ASP A 739 0.62 -29.45 24.07
CA ASP A 739 -0.60 -29.73 23.31
C ASP A 739 -1.12 -28.56 22.44
N PHE A 740 -0.20 -27.69 22.00
CA PHE A 740 -0.52 -26.49 21.23
C PHE A 740 -0.89 -26.82 19.78
N ILE A 741 -0.19 -27.78 19.17
CA ILE A 741 -0.25 -28.04 17.72
C ILE A 741 -1.65 -28.50 17.28
N GLN A 742 -2.26 -29.46 17.99
CA GLN A 742 -3.57 -30.00 17.58
C GLN A 742 -4.67 -28.94 17.67
N LYS A 743 -4.71 -28.18 18.77
CA LYS A 743 -5.67 -27.09 18.99
C LYS A 743 -5.56 -26.01 17.91
N GLU A 744 -4.34 -25.62 17.55
CA GLU A 744 -4.12 -24.64 16.49
C GLU A 744 -4.46 -25.19 15.10
N MET A 745 -4.18 -26.46 14.80
CA MET A 745 -4.58 -27.05 13.51
C MET A 745 -6.11 -27.03 13.31
N GLU A 746 -6.88 -27.31 14.36
CA GLU A 746 -8.35 -27.24 14.33
C GLU A 746 -8.86 -25.81 14.19
N LYS A 747 -8.25 -24.85 14.90
CA LYS A 747 -8.55 -23.41 14.77
C LYS A 747 -8.27 -22.88 13.36
N TRP A 748 -7.14 -23.29 12.77
CA TRP A 748 -6.78 -22.93 11.39
C TRP A 748 -7.71 -23.55 10.37
N LYS A 749 -8.15 -24.79 10.58
CA LYS A 749 -9.16 -25.45 9.75
C LYS A 749 -10.51 -24.72 9.79
N ALA A 750 -10.97 -24.34 10.99
CA ALA A 750 -12.27 -23.70 11.17
C ALA A 750 -12.33 -22.26 10.60
N LYS A 751 -11.29 -21.45 10.84
CA LYS A 751 -11.29 -20.02 10.45
C LYS A 751 -9.93 -19.47 10.02
N GLY A 752 -8.83 -19.93 10.61
CA GLY A 752 -7.51 -19.31 10.39
C GLY A 752 -7.04 -19.27 8.93
N ASN A 753 -7.31 -20.33 8.14
CA ASN A 753 -6.98 -20.33 6.72
C ASN A 753 -7.76 -19.26 5.93
N PHE A 754 -9.01 -18.98 6.29
CA PHE A 754 -9.84 -17.97 5.64
C PHE A 754 -9.40 -16.54 6.01
N ASP A 755 -9.10 -16.32 7.30
CA ASP A 755 -8.57 -15.04 7.78
C ASP A 755 -7.19 -14.74 7.16
N TYR A 756 -6.39 -15.78 6.90
CA TYR A 756 -5.12 -15.66 6.18
C TYR A 756 -5.29 -15.11 4.75
N VAL A 757 -6.24 -15.65 3.98
CA VAL A 757 -6.52 -15.19 2.61
C VAL A 757 -6.95 -13.72 2.62
N LYS A 758 -7.86 -13.34 3.52
CA LYS A 758 -8.27 -11.94 3.68
C LYS A 758 -7.09 -11.03 4.01
N LYS A 759 -6.20 -11.44 4.90
CA LYS A 759 -5.01 -10.68 5.28
C LYS A 759 -4.08 -10.47 4.08
N ILE A 760 -3.78 -11.51 3.31
CA ILE A 760 -2.94 -11.38 2.11
C ILE A 760 -3.60 -10.48 1.07
N GLU A 761 -4.88 -10.68 0.77
CA GLU A 761 -5.57 -9.91 -0.27
C GLU A 761 -5.63 -8.43 0.09
N HIS A 762 -5.93 -8.12 1.35
CA HIS A 762 -5.91 -6.74 1.86
C HIS A 762 -4.50 -6.12 1.80
N GLN A 763 -3.45 -6.85 2.21
CA GLN A 763 -2.08 -6.37 2.07
C GLN A 763 -1.72 -6.12 0.59
N SER A 764 -2.07 -7.05 -0.30
CA SER A 764 -1.82 -6.95 -1.74
C SER A 764 -2.50 -5.74 -2.36
N GLU A 765 -3.77 -5.52 -2.01
CA GLU A 765 -4.56 -4.38 -2.44
C GLU A 765 -3.88 -3.10 -1.97
N ILE A 766 -3.53 -2.98 -0.68
CA ILE A 766 -2.84 -1.80 -0.14
C ILE A 766 -1.55 -1.55 -0.92
N ALA A 767 -0.67 -2.54 -1.14
CA ALA A 767 0.59 -2.25 -1.84
C ALA A 767 0.42 -1.92 -3.32
N LEU A 768 -0.50 -2.58 -4.04
CA LEU A 768 -0.70 -2.30 -5.46
C LEU A 768 -1.47 -1.00 -5.67
N THR A 769 -2.40 -0.63 -4.79
CA THR A 769 -3.18 0.61 -4.89
C THR A 769 -2.49 1.80 -4.25
N SER A 770 -1.65 1.59 -3.23
CA SER A 770 -0.91 2.67 -2.58
C SER A 770 -0.14 3.46 -3.63
N GLN A 771 -0.42 4.76 -3.68
CA GLN A 771 0.46 5.70 -4.35
C GLN A 771 1.85 5.56 -3.71
N LYS A 772 2.92 5.81 -4.48
CA LYS A 772 4.30 5.78 -3.98
C LYS A 772 4.33 6.35 -2.57
N LYS A 773 4.71 5.54 -1.57
CA LYS A 773 4.82 6.00 -0.18
C LYS A 773 5.60 7.31 -0.19
N VAL A 774 5.00 8.37 0.31
CA VAL A 774 5.69 9.65 0.43
C VAL A 774 6.68 9.47 1.58
N TYR A 775 7.97 9.56 1.26
CA TYR A 775 9.03 9.55 2.26
C TYR A 775 9.32 10.99 2.67
N ALA A 776 9.54 11.20 3.97
CA ALA A 776 9.85 12.52 4.51
C ALA A 776 11.33 12.86 4.35
N LEU A 777 12.22 11.86 4.26
CA LEU A 777 13.67 12.06 4.13
C LEU A 777 14.34 10.94 3.31
N ASP A 778 15.15 11.31 2.32
CA ASP A 778 15.98 10.38 1.56
C ASP A 778 17.42 10.33 2.10
N VAL A 779 17.94 9.11 2.37
CA VAL A 779 19.30 8.91 2.89
C VAL A 779 20.04 7.79 2.17
N HIS A 780 21.29 8.05 1.79
CA HIS A 780 22.16 7.08 1.13
C HIS A 780 22.94 6.24 2.14
N THR A 781 22.98 4.92 1.92
CA THR A 781 23.81 4.01 2.72
C THR A 781 25.30 4.25 2.45
N PRO A 782 26.15 4.36 3.50
CA PRO A 782 27.60 4.40 3.37
C PRO A 782 28.16 3.18 2.62
N PHE A 783 29.16 3.37 1.75
CA PHE A 783 29.75 2.29 0.94
C PHE A 783 30.33 1.13 1.76
N ALA A 784 30.95 1.40 2.91
CA ALA A 784 31.56 0.38 3.77
C ALA A 784 30.56 -0.60 4.39
N ASN A 785 29.28 -0.24 4.42
CA ASN A 785 28.18 -1.00 5.03
C ASN A 785 27.29 -1.67 3.97
N SER A 786 27.74 -1.73 2.72
CA SER A 786 27.02 -2.39 1.61
C SER A 786 27.26 -3.91 1.55
N TYR A 787 27.68 -4.53 2.66
CA TYR A 787 28.07 -5.94 2.71
C TYR A 787 26.84 -6.87 2.79
N ASN A 788 26.88 -7.97 2.02
CA ASN A 788 25.90 -9.07 2.04
C ASN A 788 24.43 -8.71 1.75
N ASP A 789 24.15 -7.65 0.98
CA ASP A 789 22.79 -7.27 0.60
C ASP A 789 21.83 -7.15 1.81
N ARG A 790 22.33 -6.79 3.01
CA ARG A 790 21.51 -6.54 4.21
C ARG A 790 21.44 -5.03 4.46
N LEU A 791 20.22 -4.51 4.70
CA LEU A 791 20.07 -3.14 5.19
C LEU A 791 20.70 -3.06 6.57
N GLU A 792 21.81 -2.33 6.68
CA GLU A 792 22.44 -1.99 7.95
C GLU A 792 22.09 -0.55 8.36
N PRO A 793 20.92 -0.28 8.97
CA PRO A 793 20.60 1.06 9.47
C PRO A 793 21.29 1.40 10.80
N LEU A 794 22.21 0.56 11.29
CA LEU A 794 22.92 0.80 12.56
C LEU A 794 23.63 2.16 12.59
N TRP A 795 24.17 2.61 11.45
CA TRP A 795 24.84 3.90 11.32
C TRP A 795 23.88 5.10 11.44
N LEU A 796 22.57 4.95 11.16
CA LEU A 796 21.60 6.03 11.34
C LEU A 796 21.50 6.47 12.80
N ARG A 797 21.70 5.53 13.75
CA ARG A 797 21.70 5.85 15.19
C ARG A 797 22.91 6.63 15.66
N LYS A 798 24.01 6.64 14.88
CA LYS A 798 25.20 7.45 15.19
C LYS A 798 24.96 8.93 14.87
N LEU A 799 23.94 9.25 14.07
CA LEU A 799 23.65 10.62 13.63
C LEU A 799 22.80 11.39 14.67
N PRO A 800 23.08 12.68 14.92
CA PRO A 800 22.36 13.50 15.90
C PRO A 800 21.05 14.08 15.34
N PHE A 801 20.09 13.23 14.97
CA PHE A 801 18.77 13.69 14.55
C PHE A 801 17.97 14.28 15.72
N THR A 802 17.34 15.43 15.49
CA THR A 802 16.44 16.08 16.46
C THR A 802 15.17 16.50 15.74
N ILE A 803 14.01 16.16 16.30
CA ILE A 803 12.71 16.60 15.77
C ILE A 803 12.26 17.82 16.59
N ILE A 804 11.98 18.94 15.92
CA ILE A 804 11.39 20.12 16.56
C ILE A 804 9.90 20.15 16.27
N VAL A 805 9.09 20.24 17.32
CA VAL A 805 7.64 20.38 17.24
C VAL A 805 7.22 21.76 17.75
N TYR A 806 6.43 22.48 16.96
CA TYR A 806 5.80 23.75 17.31
C TYR A 806 4.28 23.58 17.33
N ILE A 807 3.62 24.01 18.40
CA ILE A 807 2.16 23.93 18.54
C ILE A 807 1.60 25.34 18.66
N SER A 808 0.75 25.76 17.71
CA SER A 808 0.23 27.13 17.66
C SER A 808 -0.62 27.51 18.86
N GLY A 809 -1.40 26.56 19.41
CA GLY A 809 -2.29 26.81 20.56
C GLY A 809 -1.56 27.13 21.85
N SER A 810 -0.40 26.50 22.09
CA SER A 810 0.41 26.71 23.30
C SER A 810 1.61 27.64 23.09
N GLN A 811 1.91 28.03 21.85
CA GLN A 811 3.10 28.80 21.44
C GLN A 811 4.43 28.25 21.98
N LYS A 812 4.51 26.94 22.25
CA LYS A 812 5.71 26.27 22.74
C LYS A 812 6.39 25.46 21.64
N THR A 813 7.72 25.52 21.62
CA THR A 813 8.59 24.63 20.84
C THR A 813 9.13 23.52 21.72
N TYR A 814 9.09 22.28 21.24
CA TYR A 814 9.64 21.11 21.90
C TYR A 814 10.75 20.52 21.04
N SER A 815 11.93 20.28 21.60
CA SER A 815 13.02 19.55 20.95
C SER A 815 13.02 18.09 21.42
N LEU A 816 12.65 17.18 20.54
CA LEU A 816 12.47 15.77 20.88
C LEU A 816 13.77 15.00 20.67
N ASN A 817 14.08 14.11 21.62
CA ASN A 817 15.09 13.09 21.40
C ASN A 817 14.56 12.06 20.39
N THR A 818 15.40 11.65 19.45
CA THR A 818 14.99 10.75 18.39
C THR A 818 15.63 9.36 18.55
N TRP A 819 14.89 8.33 18.15
CA TRP A 819 15.44 7.00 17.96
C TRP A 819 15.01 6.42 16.61
N VAL A 820 15.70 5.38 16.18
CA VAL A 820 15.39 4.67 14.95
C VAL A 820 14.58 3.42 15.29
N GLU A 821 13.36 3.34 14.76
CA GLU A 821 12.47 2.19 14.85
C GLU A 821 12.35 1.55 13.46
N ILE A 822 12.43 0.23 13.40
CA ILE A 822 12.40 -0.48 12.12
C ILE A 822 11.33 -1.53 12.16
N SER A 823 10.30 -1.34 11.34
CA SER A 823 9.27 -2.34 11.11
C SER A 823 9.39 -2.82 9.66
N ASP A 824 8.49 -2.34 8.79
CA ASP A 824 8.51 -2.55 7.34
C ASP A 824 9.29 -1.45 6.62
N ASP A 825 9.28 -0.22 7.16
CA ASP A 825 10.10 0.92 6.73
C ASP A 825 10.96 1.39 7.93
N VAL A 826 11.94 2.26 7.66
CA VAL A 826 12.78 2.87 8.69
C VAL A 826 12.14 4.18 9.14
N TYR A 827 11.89 4.33 10.44
CA TYR A 827 11.31 5.55 11.02
C TYR A 827 12.29 6.20 12.00
N ILE A 828 12.40 7.53 11.94
CA ILE A 828 13.00 8.35 13.00
C ILE A 828 11.86 8.86 13.86
N VAL A 829 11.75 8.35 15.09
CA VAL A 829 10.64 8.63 16.00
C VAL A 829 11.10 9.56 17.11
N GLY A 830 10.28 10.55 17.46
CA GLY A 830 10.43 11.38 18.64
C GLY A 830 9.20 11.27 19.54
N GLN A 831 9.41 11.02 20.84
CA GLN A 831 8.34 11.00 21.83
C GLN A 831 8.06 12.44 22.26
N VAL A 832 6.78 12.82 22.21
CA VAL A 832 6.30 14.10 22.75
C VAL A 832 5.86 13.85 24.18
N PRO A 833 6.23 14.70 25.16
CA PRO A 833 5.54 14.70 26.45
C PRO A 833 4.04 14.86 26.19
N GLU A 834 3.16 14.18 26.93
CA GLU A 834 1.71 14.18 26.65
C GLU A 834 1.13 15.61 26.68
N VAL A 835 1.11 16.26 25.52
CA VAL A 835 0.65 17.65 25.36
C VAL A 835 -0.78 17.61 24.84
N GLU A 836 -1.66 18.31 25.55
CA GLU A 836 -3.05 18.53 25.13
C GLU A 836 -3.09 19.35 23.84
N VAL A 837 -3.84 18.87 22.86
CA VAL A 837 -4.03 19.55 21.57
C VAL A 837 -5.51 19.77 21.34
N HIS A 838 -5.91 21.03 21.15
CA HIS A 838 -7.29 21.39 20.82
C HIS A 838 -7.56 21.23 19.31
N GLU A 839 -8.83 21.09 18.93
CA GLU A 839 -9.23 20.79 17.54
C GLU A 839 -8.79 21.84 16.50
N ASN A 840 -8.46 23.07 16.92
CA ASN A 840 -8.02 24.16 16.04
C ASN A 840 -6.50 24.39 16.05
N ASP A 841 -5.74 23.62 16.82
CA ASP A 841 -4.30 23.81 16.93
C ASP A 841 -3.57 23.28 15.71
N CYS A 842 -2.61 24.05 15.20
CA CYS A 842 -1.71 23.63 14.13
C CYS A 842 -0.39 23.14 14.74
N ILE A 843 -0.08 21.86 14.49
CA ILE A 843 1.18 21.22 14.87
C ILE A 843 2.11 21.32 13.67
N SER A 844 3.24 22.01 13.82
CA SER A 844 4.28 22.14 12.80
C SER A 844 5.54 21.41 13.24
N VAL A 845 6.13 20.59 12.36
CA VAL A 845 7.33 19.80 12.69
C VAL A 845 8.44 19.99 11.68
N CYS A 846 9.68 20.11 12.14
CA CYS A 846 10.88 20.11 11.30
C CYS A 846 11.96 19.16 11.84
N MET A 847 12.81 18.67 10.94
CA MET A 847 13.94 17.80 11.27
C MET A 847 15.25 18.60 11.27
N GLN A 848 16.07 18.40 12.30
CA GLN A 848 17.41 18.96 12.42
C GLN A 848 18.46 17.88 12.57
N LEU A 849 19.66 18.16 12.06
CA LEU A 849 20.86 17.36 12.30
C LEU A 849 21.92 18.28 12.91
N GLY A 850 22.18 18.08 14.20
CA GLY A 850 22.93 19.05 14.99
C GLY A 850 22.14 20.37 15.13
N ILE A 851 22.66 21.45 14.55
CA ILE A 851 22.04 22.79 14.53
C ILE A 851 21.38 23.13 13.18
N TYR A 852 21.54 22.29 12.17
CA TYR A 852 21.17 22.61 10.80
C TYR A 852 19.82 21.99 10.45
N ASN A 853 18.95 22.78 9.81
CA ASN A 853 17.69 22.31 9.26
C ASN A 853 17.93 21.55 7.96
N ILE A 854 17.16 20.49 7.75
CA ILE A 854 17.30 19.63 6.58
C ILE A 854 15.98 19.58 5.81
N ASP A 855 16.08 19.65 4.48
CA ASP A 855 14.98 19.35 3.57
C ASP A 855 14.73 17.84 3.41
N SER A 856 13.73 17.46 2.60
CA SER A 856 13.39 16.06 2.35
C SER A 856 14.45 15.26 1.57
N ARG A 857 15.46 15.93 0.99
CA ARG A 857 16.55 15.32 0.22
C ARG A 857 17.87 15.28 0.99
N GLY A 858 17.88 15.68 2.27
CA GLY A 858 19.09 15.68 3.07
C GLY A 858 20.01 16.90 2.86
N GLN A 859 19.51 17.99 2.25
CA GLN A 859 20.25 19.23 2.02
C GLN A 859 20.03 20.25 3.14
N GLU A 860 21.04 21.08 3.37
CA GLU A 860 21.01 22.15 4.39
C GLU A 860 20.11 23.31 3.92
N THR A 861 19.18 23.73 4.76
CA THR A 861 18.34 24.91 4.51
C THR A 861 18.49 25.95 5.61
N SER A 862 18.47 27.24 5.24
CA SER A 862 18.48 28.35 6.20
C SER A 862 17.20 28.38 7.04
N ASP A 863 16.06 28.09 6.41
CA ASP A 863 14.74 28.10 7.04
C ASP A 863 14.25 26.68 7.38
N CYS A 864 13.45 26.56 8.44
CA CYS A 864 12.81 25.31 8.84
C CYS A 864 11.75 24.90 7.80
N ASN A 865 11.91 23.72 7.21
CA ASN A 865 10.87 23.12 6.38
C ASN A 865 9.75 22.52 7.27
N TRP A 866 8.78 23.36 7.63
CA TRP A 866 7.69 22.99 8.54
C TRP A 866 6.62 22.12 7.85
N ILE A 867 6.45 20.89 8.34
CA ILE A 867 5.33 20.02 7.97
C ILE A 867 4.20 20.26 8.95
N LYS A 868 3.04 20.70 8.46
CA LYS A 868 1.89 21.11 9.27
C LYS A 868 0.79 20.05 9.31
N CYS A 869 0.26 19.79 10.51
CA CYS A 869 -0.87 18.90 10.76
C CYS A 869 -1.92 19.60 11.64
N GLN A 870 -3.20 19.36 11.36
CA GLN A 870 -4.32 19.74 12.23
C GLN A 870 -5.04 18.47 12.71
N PRO A 871 -5.54 18.43 13.97
CA PRO A 871 -6.25 17.26 14.50
C PRO A 871 -7.57 16.90 13.77
N GLN A 872 -8.05 17.77 12.87
CA GLN A 872 -9.24 17.59 12.02
C GLN A 872 -8.96 16.88 10.70
N ASP A 873 -7.68 16.80 10.30
CA ASP A 873 -7.28 16.10 9.09
C ASP A 873 -7.67 14.63 9.21
N ARG A 874 -8.51 14.14 8.28
CA ARG A 874 -8.94 12.73 8.27
C ARG A 874 -7.96 11.90 7.44
N ASP A 875 -7.36 10.90 8.07
CA ASP A 875 -6.95 9.68 7.36
C ASP A 875 -8.08 8.65 7.41
N LEU A 876 -8.19 7.87 6.34
CA LEU A 876 -9.31 6.97 6.04
C LEU A 876 -9.36 5.68 6.86
N ASP A 877 -8.50 5.47 7.85
CA ASP A 877 -8.42 4.21 8.61
C ASP A 877 -8.43 4.39 10.13
N VAL A 878 -8.97 3.37 10.81
CA VAL A 878 -9.47 3.32 12.19
C VAL A 878 -8.37 3.42 13.27
N SER A 879 -7.47 4.41 13.21
CA SER A 879 -6.43 4.58 14.22
C SER A 879 -6.20 6.05 14.57
N ASN A 880 -5.77 6.32 15.81
CA ASN A 880 -5.41 7.68 16.26
C ASN A 880 -4.10 8.17 15.62
N ILE A 881 -3.86 7.91 14.33
CA ILE A 881 -2.63 8.22 13.61
C ILE A 881 -3.02 9.04 12.38
N ILE A 882 -2.33 10.16 12.15
CA ILE A 882 -2.48 11.01 10.96
C ILE A 882 -1.13 11.01 10.23
N GLU A 883 -1.08 10.63 8.95
CA GLU A 883 0.11 10.70 8.09
C GLU A 883 0.02 11.88 7.12
N LYS A 884 1.03 12.76 7.12
CA LYS A 884 1.17 13.85 6.14
C LYS A 884 2.60 13.95 5.64
N PHE A 885 2.78 13.96 4.32
CA PHE A 885 4.09 14.09 3.65
C PHE A 885 5.18 13.12 4.19
N GLY A 886 4.79 11.89 4.57
CA GLY A 886 5.71 10.90 5.14
C GLY A 886 6.03 11.07 6.62
N VAL A 887 5.35 11.98 7.32
CA VAL A 887 5.42 12.14 8.78
C VAL A 887 4.13 11.64 9.42
N SER A 888 4.22 10.74 10.39
CA SER A 888 3.07 10.24 11.15
C SER A 888 2.98 10.90 12.52
N PHE A 889 1.76 11.27 12.89
CA PHE A 889 1.39 11.92 14.15
C PHE A 889 0.46 11.00 14.92
N LYS A 890 0.89 10.52 16.07
CA LYS A 890 0.11 9.58 16.90
C LYS A 890 -0.49 10.28 18.11
N PHE A 891 -1.80 10.12 18.23
CA PHE A 891 -2.59 10.70 19.30
C PHE A 891 -3.12 9.63 20.26
N THR A 892 -3.26 9.97 21.54
CA THR A 892 -4.03 9.19 22.51
C THR A 892 -5.24 10.01 22.93
N THR A 893 -6.40 9.37 23.00
CA THR A 893 -7.64 10.04 23.42
C THR A 893 -7.97 9.59 24.84
N ILE A 894 -7.88 10.50 25.81
CA ILE A 894 -8.28 10.25 27.20
C ILE A 894 -9.47 11.17 27.49
N LYS A 895 -10.61 10.62 27.91
CA LYS A 895 -11.81 11.42 28.31
C LYS A 895 -12.22 12.53 27.32
N LYS A 896 -12.14 12.27 26.00
CA LYS A 896 -12.46 13.16 24.86
C LYS A 896 -11.40 14.23 24.51
N THR A 897 -10.29 14.36 25.22
CA THR A 897 -9.17 15.21 24.80
C THR A 897 -8.11 14.37 24.07
N LYS A 898 -7.55 14.93 22.98
CA LYS A 898 -6.48 14.30 22.20
C LYS A 898 -5.12 14.80 22.71
N PHE A 899 -4.23 13.87 23.01
CA PHE A 899 -2.84 14.14 23.39
C PHE A 899 -1.90 13.68 22.28
N LEU A 900 -0.97 14.53 21.86
CA LEU A 900 0.09 14.11 20.95
C LEU A 900 1.13 13.32 21.74
N THR A 901 1.43 12.09 21.30
CA THR A 901 2.34 11.18 22.00
C THR A 901 3.63 10.92 21.24
N GLU A 902 3.55 10.72 19.92
CA GLU A 902 4.69 10.34 19.10
C GLU A 902 4.60 11.03 17.73
N VAL A 903 5.76 11.49 17.24
CA VAL A 903 5.93 11.98 15.86
C VAL A 903 7.00 11.13 15.19
N SER A 904 6.72 10.59 14.00
CA SER A 904 7.71 9.77 13.28
C SER A 904 7.90 10.20 11.83
N TYR A 905 9.16 10.29 11.40
CA TYR A 905 9.57 10.57 10.03
C TYR A 905 9.89 9.26 9.31
N ARG A 906 9.18 8.98 8.21
CA ARG A 906 9.48 7.85 7.33
C ARG A 906 10.70 8.17 6.46
N VAL A 907 11.76 7.37 6.59
CA VAL A 907 13.05 7.58 5.92
C VAL A 907 13.24 6.58 4.78
N GLN A 908 13.59 7.07 3.60
CA GLN A 908 14.00 6.24 2.47
C GLN A 908 15.50 5.97 2.54
N VAL A 909 15.89 4.71 2.76
CA VAL A 909 17.29 4.28 2.70
C VAL A 909 17.62 3.80 1.28
N LEU A 910 18.58 4.45 0.62
CA LEU A 910 19.03 4.18 -0.75
C LEU A 910 20.34 3.37 -0.75
N PRO A 911 20.54 2.38 -1.65
CA PRO A 911 19.67 2.05 -2.78
C PRO A 911 18.41 1.28 -2.36
N LYS A 912 17.25 1.77 -2.83
CA LYS A 912 15.87 1.41 -2.44
C LYS A 912 15.70 0.06 -1.74
N ALA A 913 15.39 0.08 -0.45
CA ALA A 913 14.55 -0.93 0.15
C ALA A 913 13.13 -0.38 0.29
N THR A 914 12.32 -0.50 -0.77
CA THR A 914 10.88 -0.27 -0.64
C THR A 914 10.27 -1.42 0.16
N ALA A 915 9.46 -1.16 1.18
CA ALA A 915 8.80 -2.20 1.97
C ALA A 915 8.24 -3.33 1.09
N SER A 916 8.80 -4.54 1.18
CA SER A 916 8.17 -5.71 0.57
C SER A 916 7.01 -6.20 1.42
N ILE A 917 5.89 -6.52 0.76
CA ILE A 917 4.96 -7.47 1.35
C ILE A 917 5.64 -8.84 1.29
N LYS A 918 6.15 -9.27 2.43
CA LYS A 918 6.53 -10.66 2.67
C LYS A 918 5.27 -11.49 2.88
N PHE A 919 5.31 -12.75 2.50
CA PHE A 919 4.24 -13.69 2.85
C PHE A 919 4.12 -13.76 4.38
N PRO A 920 2.93 -13.51 4.97
CA PRO A 920 2.72 -13.79 6.37
C PRO A 920 2.97 -15.29 6.64
N LYS A 921 3.54 -15.63 7.80
CA LYS A 921 3.77 -17.03 8.19
C LYS A 921 2.45 -17.79 8.20
N HIS A 922 2.47 -19.01 7.66
CA HIS A 922 1.30 -19.89 7.54
C HIS A 922 1.56 -21.18 8.31
N LEU A 923 0.63 -21.62 9.16
CA LEU A 923 0.80 -22.80 10.03
C LEU A 923 1.30 -24.03 9.25
N TYR A 924 0.63 -24.38 8.16
CA TYR A 924 1.02 -25.54 7.34
C TYR A 924 2.40 -25.39 6.67
N GLY A 925 2.83 -24.16 6.34
CA GLY A 925 4.16 -23.92 5.79
C GLY A 925 5.27 -24.12 6.82
N GLU A 926 5.02 -23.74 8.08
CA GLU A 926 5.97 -23.93 9.18
C GLU A 926 6.05 -25.40 9.64
N LEU A 927 4.92 -26.11 9.73
CA LEU A 927 4.89 -27.52 10.13
C LEU A 927 5.71 -28.43 9.22
N VAL A 928 5.67 -28.19 7.91
CA VAL A 928 6.28 -29.08 6.91
C VAL A 928 7.81 -28.92 6.84
N GLN A 929 8.36 -27.86 7.45
CA GLN A 929 9.82 -27.69 7.58
C GLN A 929 10.46 -28.87 8.34
N THR A 930 9.74 -29.45 9.30
CA THR A 930 10.24 -30.56 10.13
C THR A 930 9.59 -31.91 9.77
N LYS A 931 10.32 -33.01 10.00
CA LYS A 931 9.81 -34.37 9.76
C LYS A 931 8.60 -34.69 10.65
N LEU A 932 8.65 -34.28 11.91
CA LEU A 932 7.57 -34.53 12.88
C LEU A 932 6.32 -33.73 12.55
N GLY A 933 6.45 -32.48 12.13
CA GLY A 933 5.32 -31.64 11.74
C GLY A 933 4.64 -32.13 10.46
N LEU A 934 5.42 -32.58 9.46
CA LEU A 934 4.86 -33.23 8.28
C LEU A 934 4.07 -34.50 8.64
N LYS A 935 4.57 -35.34 9.55
CA LYS A 935 3.84 -36.54 10.00
C LYS A 935 2.49 -36.18 10.64
N LYS A 936 2.46 -35.17 11.52
CA LYS A 936 1.21 -34.66 12.12
C LYS A 936 0.23 -34.13 11.07
N LEU A 937 0.72 -33.44 10.04
CA LEU A 937 -0.12 -32.95 8.94
C LEU A 937 -0.66 -34.09 8.06
N GLN A 938 0.09 -35.18 7.89
CA GLN A 938 -0.37 -36.37 7.20
C GLN A 938 -1.45 -37.11 7.99
N GLU A 939 -1.28 -37.23 9.30
CA GLU A 939 -2.26 -37.86 10.21
C GLU A 939 -3.59 -37.08 10.25
N SER A 940 -3.54 -35.74 10.20
CA SER A 940 -4.75 -34.91 10.23
C SER A 940 -5.55 -34.92 8.91
N LYS A 941 -4.96 -35.38 7.80
CA LYS A 941 -5.57 -35.40 6.45
C LYS A 941 -6.05 -34.05 5.92
N HIS A 942 -5.68 -32.92 6.55
CA HIS A 942 -6.11 -31.59 6.12
C HIS A 942 -5.69 -31.27 4.68
N ALA A 943 -4.49 -31.68 4.28
CA ALA A 943 -4.02 -31.47 2.90
C ALA A 943 -4.88 -32.19 1.85
N ASN A 944 -5.41 -33.38 2.18
CA ASN A 944 -6.29 -34.14 1.29
C ASN A 944 -7.62 -33.41 1.08
N GLU A 945 -8.21 -32.87 2.16
CA GLU A 945 -9.44 -32.06 2.07
C GLU A 945 -9.22 -30.80 1.22
N LEU A 946 -8.08 -30.13 1.35
CA LEU A 946 -7.75 -28.97 0.50
C LEU A 946 -7.67 -29.36 -0.99
N VAL A 947 -7.07 -30.51 -1.31
CA VAL A 947 -7.03 -31.01 -2.70
C VAL A 947 -8.44 -31.34 -3.21
N GLU A 948 -9.32 -31.86 -2.37
CA GLU A 948 -10.72 -32.15 -2.72
C GLU A 948 -11.51 -30.87 -3.04
N TYR A 949 -11.29 -29.78 -2.29
CA TYR A 949 -11.88 -28.47 -2.61
C TYR A 949 -11.45 -27.92 -3.97
N LEU A 950 -10.25 -28.26 -4.46
CA LEU A 950 -9.80 -27.84 -5.79
C LEU A 950 -10.46 -28.64 -6.92
N LYS A 951 -10.82 -29.91 -6.68
CA LYS A 951 -11.46 -30.78 -7.67
C LYS A 951 -12.97 -30.57 -7.80
N THR A 952 -13.62 -30.21 -6.69
CA THR A 952 -15.07 -29.99 -6.62
C THR A 952 -15.47 -28.60 -7.08
N ASP A 953 -16.77 -28.38 -7.32
CA ASP A 953 -17.35 -27.04 -7.55
C ASP A 953 -17.53 -26.25 -6.23
N ALA A 954 -16.47 -26.23 -5.44
CA ALA A 954 -16.40 -25.43 -4.21
C ALA A 954 -16.45 -23.93 -4.52
N GLN A 955 -16.87 -23.13 -3.53
CA GLN A 955 -16.89 -21.68 -3.65
C GLN A 955 -15.49 -21.12 -3.95
N ILE A 956 -15.42 -20.02 -4.71
CA ILE A 956 -14.14 -19.39 -5.10
C ILE A 956 -13.22 -19.16 -3.90
N ILE A 957 -13.77 -18.72 -2.77
CA ILE A 957 -12.98 -18.45 -1.56
C ILE A 957 -12.40 -19.73 -0.93
N GLN A 958 -13.11 -20.85 -0.99
CA GLN A 958 -12.61 -22.15 -0.53
C GLN A 958 -11.48 -22.64 -1.43
N LYS A 959 -11.61 -22.45 -2.76
CA LYS A 959 -10.52 -22.74 -3.71
C LYS A 959 -9.30 -21.87 -3.43
N ARG A 960 -9.46 -20.58 -3.13
CA ARG A 960 -8.34 -19.69 -2.74
C ARG A 960 -7.66 -20.16 -1.44
N VAL A 961 -8.44 -20.53 -0.43
CA VAL A 961 -7.94 -21.11 0.83
C VAL A 961 -7.09 -22.36 0.54
N ALA A 962 -7.59 -23.27 -0.28
CA ALA A 962 -6.87 -24.48 -0.66
C ALA A 962 -5.58 -24.18 -1.44
N LEU A 963 -5.62 -23.26 -2.40
CA LEU A 963 -4.44 -22.84 -3.17
C LEU A 963 -3.34 -22.28 -2.25
N TRP A 964 -3.68 -21.38 -1.32
CA TRP A 964 -2.70 -20.81 -0.38
C TRP A 964 -2.15 -21.85 0.58
N GLY A 965 -3.03 -22.68 1.18
CA GLY A 965 -2.61 -23.73 2.10
C GLY A 965 -1.67 -24.74 1.44
N LEU A 966 -1.99 -25.23 0.24
CA LEU A 966 -1.15 -26.15 -0.52
C LEU A 966 0.14 -25.47 -1.01
N GLY A 967 0.09 -24.21 -1.45
CA GLY A 967 1.28 -23.45 -1.82
C GLY A 967 2.29 -23.34 -0.67
N HIS A 968 1.81 -23.08 0.55
CA HIS A 968 2.66 -23.03 1.76
C HIS A 968 3.23 -24.38 2.15
N ILE A 969 2.46 -25.47 2.03
CA ILE A 969 2.98 -26.83 2.21
C ILE A 969 4.15 -27.07 1.24
N GLY A 970 4.00 -26.67 -0.03
CA GLY A 970 5.03 -26.81 -1.07
C GLY A 970 6.25 -25.90 -0.93
N SER A 971 6.32 -25.07 0.12
CA SER A 971 7.42 -24.12 0.33
C SER A 971 8.72 -24.76 0.84
N SER A 972 8.72 -26.08 1.08
CA SER A 972 9.87 -26.89 1.51
C SER A 972 10.00 -28.17 0.68
N GLU A 973 11.22 -28.72 0.55
CA GLU A 973 11.49 -29.91 -0.27
C GLU A 973 10.61 -31.11 0.13
N ARG A 974 10.44 -31.33 1.43
CA ARG A 974 9.61 -32.43 1.98
C ARG A 974 8.13 -32.25 1.61
N GLY A 975 7.66 -31.01 1.67
CA GLY A 975 6.29 -30.66 1.30
C GLY A 975 6.00 -30.87 -0.17
N VAL A 976 6.95 -30.53 -1.06
CA VAL A 976 6.81 -30.82 -2.50
C VAL A 976 6.66 -32.30 -2.77
N HIS A 977 7.49 -33.15 -2.15
CA HIS A 977 7.35 -34.60 -2.30
C HIS A 977 5.98 -35.11 -1.84
N TYR A 978 5.48 -34.58 -0.72
CA TYR A 978 4.14 -34.91 -0.22
C TYR A 978 3.02 -34.45 -1.17
N LEU A 979 3.09 -33.21 -1.66
CA LEU A 979 2.12 -32.68 -2.63
C LEU A 979 2.14 -33.45 -3.95
N ASN A 980 3.31 -33.92 -4.40
CA ASN A 980 3.42 -34.72 -5.60
C ASN A 980 2.75 -36.08 -5.43
N ALA A 981 2.91 -36.73 -4.25
CA ALA A 981 2.20 -37.97 -3.93
C ALA A 981 0.68 -37.80 -3.91
N LEU A 982 0.18 -36.61 -3.57
CA LEU A 982 -1.26 -36.26 -3.63
C LEU A 982 -1.74 -35.85 -5.03
N GLY A 983 -0.84 -35.67 -6.01
CA GLY A 983 -1.16 -35.10 -7.32
C GLY A 983 -1.59 -33.63 -7.29
N ALA A 984 -1.30 -32.91 -6.19
CA ALA A 984 -1.80 -31.55 -5.97
C ALA A 984 -1.17 -30.53 -6.93
N ILE A 985 0.12 -30.68 -7.27
CA ILE A 985 0.85 -29.72 -8.11
C ILE A 985 0.22 -29.63 -9.51
N GLY A 986 -0.11 -30.77 -10.12
CA GLY A 986 -0.78 -30.81 -11.43
C GLY A 986 -2.13 -30.10 -11.41
N ILE A 987 -2.92 -30.29 -10.36
CA ILE A 987 -4.23 -29.63 -10.20
C ILE A 987 -4.07 -28.11 -10.08
N ILE A 988 -3.06 -27.63 -9.34
CA ILE A 988 -2.79 -26.19 -9.22
C ILE A 988 -2.38 -25.61 -10.58
N VAL A 989 -1.56 -26.32 -11.36
CA VAL A 989 -1.20 -25.93 -12.74
C VAL A 989 -2.42 -25.89 -13.64
N ASP A 990 -3.29 -26.91 -13.58
CA ASP A 990 -4.53 -26.95 -14.36
C ASP A 990 -5.44 -25.76 -14.02
N ILE A 991 -5.54 -25.35 -12.74
CA ILE A 991 -6.29 -24.15 -12.36
C ILE A 991 -5.63 -22.89 -12.91
N ALA A 992 -4.30 -22.79 -12.86
CA ALA A 992 -3.57 -21.64 -13.39
C ALA A 992 -3.75 -21.47 -14.92
N GLU A 993 -3.79 -22.58 -15.67
CA GLU A 993 -3.89 -22.56 -17.14
C GLU A 993 -5.34 -22.60 -17.66
N LYS A 994 -6.26 -23.32 -17.00
CA LYS A 994 -7.57 -23.68 -17.58
C LYS A 994 -8.78 -23.07 -16.84
N SER A 995 -8.62 -22.50 -15.65
CA SER A 995 -9.76 -21.96 -14.87
C SER A 995 -10.48 -20.85 -15.62
N SER A 996 -11.81 -20.91 -15.74
CA SER A 996 -12.61 -19.84 -16.36
C SER A 996 -12.70 -18.58 -15.48
N THR A 997 -12.53 -18.73 -14.16
CA THR A 997 -12.43 -17.63 -13.19
C THR A 997 -11.01 -17.06 -13.21
N LEU A 998 -10.85 -15.80 -13.63
CA LEU A 998 -9.53 -15.19 -13.86
C LEU A 998 -8.76 -14.94 -12.56
N SER A 999 -9.43 -14.51 -11.49
CA SER A 999 -8.76 -14.28 -10.20
C SER A 999 -8.16 -15.55 -9.59
N LEU A 1000 -8.76 -16.72 -9.84
CA LEU A 1000 -8.21 -18.01 -9.40
C LEU A 1000 -6.90 -18.35 -10.11
N ARG A 1001 -6.74 -17.96 -11.40
CA ARG A 1001 -5.47 -18.14 -12.12
C ARG A 1001 -4.34 -17.37 -11.43
N GLY A 1002 -4.61 -16.13 -11.02
CA GLY A 1002 -3.65 -15.29 -10.28
C GLY A 1002 -3.25 -15.88 -8.92
N THR A 1003 -4.22 -16.37 -8.14
CA THR A 1003 -3.93 -17.06 -6.86
C THR A 1003 -3.15 -18.35 -7.08
N ALA A 1004 -3.52 -19.15 -8.08
CA ALA A 1004 -2.81 -20.39 -8.41
C ALA A 1004 -1.36 -20.11 -8.83
N PHE A 1005 -1.13 -19.08 -9.66
CA PHE A 1005 0.20 -18.60 -10.00
C PHE A 1005 1.04 -18.24 -8.77
N GLN A 1006 0.48 -17.49 -7.81
CA GLN A 1006 1.18 -17.14 -6.57
C GLN A 1006 1.51 -18.38 -5.73
N SER A 1007 0.61 -19.37 -5.67
CA SER A 1007 0.86 -20.66 -5.02
C SER A 1007 1.97 -21.47 -5.71
N LEU A 1008 2.01 -21.49 -7.04
CA LEU A 1008 3.09 -22.15 -7.80
C LEU A 1008 4.45 -21.48 -7.54
N CYS A 1009 4.49 -20.16 -7.38
CA CYS A 1009 5.72 -19.46 -6.98
C CYS A 1009 6.21 -19.88 -5.59
N LEU A 1010 5.32 -20.23 -4.65
CA LEU A 1010 5.73 -20.80 -3.36
C LEU A 1010 6.36 -22.19 -3.53
N VAL A 1011 5.80 -23.03 -4.40
CA VAL A 1011 6.35 -24.36 -4.75
C VAL A 1011 7.73 -24.23 -5.41
N ALA A 1012 7.88 -23.27 -6.31
CA ALA A 1012 9.11 -22.97 -7.05
C ALA A 1012 10.29 -22.49 -6.18
N SER A 1013 10.03 -22.18 -4.90
CA SER A 1013 11.10 -21.80 -3.96
C SER A 1013 12.11 -22.92 -3.72
N THR A 1014 11.72 -24.18 -3.95
CA THR A 1014 12.53 -25.39 -3.73
C THR A 1014 13.10 -25.96 -5.03
N ASN A 1015 14.22 -26.69 -4.97
CA ASN A 1015 14.79 -27.35 -6.13
C ASN A 1015 13.87 -28.46 -6.66
N ALA A 1016 13.26 -29.28 -5.79
CA ALA A 1016 12.32 -30.31 -6.22
C ALA A 1016 11.09 -29.69 -6.89
N GLY A 1017 10.54 -28.61 -6.33
CA GLY A 1017 9.39 -27.91 -6.90
C GLY A 1017 9.68 -27.39 -8.30
N ARG A 1018 10.83 -26.76 -8.52
CA ARG A 1018 11.25 -26.30 -9.86
C ARG A 1018 11.35 -27.43 -10.87
N LYS A 1019 11.94 -28.57 -10.48
CA LYS A 1019 12.04 -29.75 -11.36
C LYS A 1019 10.66 -30.31 -11.71
N GLU A 1020 9.71 -30.28 -10.78
CA GLU A 1020 8.36 -30.78 -11.03
C GLU A 1020 7.56 -29.84 -11.93
N LEU A 1021 7.63 -28.54 -11.69
CA LEU A 1021 6.97 -27.52 -12.51
C LEU A 1021 7.46 -27.51 -13.96
N LEU A 1022 8.76 -27.80 -14.18
CA LEU A 1022 9.34 -27.90 -15.52
C LEU A 1022 8.65 -28.97 -16.37
N LYS A 1023 8.19 -30.09 -15.77
CA LYS A 1023 7.45 -31.15 -16.47
C LYS A 1023 6.12 -30.67 -17.07
N TYR A 1024 5.54 -29.62 -16.48
CA TYR A 1024 4.30 -28.99 -16.94
C TYR A 1024 4.54 -27.77 -17.86
N GLY A 1025 5.79 -27.47 -18.21
CA GLY A 1025 6.15 -26.33 -19.07
C GLY A 1025 6.24 -24.99 -18.33
N TRP A 1026 6.45 -25.02 -17.01
CA TRP A 1026 6.68 -23.84 -16.18
C TRP A 1026 8.17 -23.67 -15.87
N ILE A 1027 8.75 -22.55 -16.31
CA ILE A 1027 10.17 -22.22 -16.20
C ILE A 1027 10.36 -21.32 -14.97
N CYS A 1028 11.45 -21.52 -14.23
CA CYS A 1028 11.74 -20.77 -13.01
C CYS A 1028 12.94 -19.84 -13.20
N SER A 1029 12.82 -18.58 -12.78
CA SER A 1029 13.92 -17.60 -12.82
C SER A 1029 14.96 -17.81 -11.73
N GLN A 1030 16.10 -17.10 -11.84
CA GLN A 1030 17.11 -17.03 -10.78
C GLN A 1030 16.52 -16.53 -9.45
N SER A 1031 15.52 -15.63 -9.53
CA SER A 1031 14.73 -15.12 -8.41
C SER A 1031 13.70 -16.11 -7.84
N LYS A 1032 13.72 -17.40 -8.26
CA LYS A 1032 12.84 -18.48 -7.79
C LYS A 1032 11.34 -18.26 -8.08
N ILE A 1033 11.01 -17.52 -9.13
CA ILE A 1033 9.63 -17.26 -9.58
C ILE A 1033 9.29 -18.24 -10.70
N ALA A 1034 8.15 -18.93 -10.62
CA ALA A 1034 7.69 -19.84 -11.67
C ALA A 1034 6.77 -19.12 -12.67
N LEU A 1035 7.09 -19.21 -13.95
CA LEU A 1035 6.34 -18.60 -15.06
C LEU A 1035 6.06 -19.63 -16.14
N PRO A 1036 4.94 -19.53 -16.87
CA PRO A 1036 4.71 -20.40 -18.02
C PRO A 1036 5.71 -20.08 -19.13
N ALA A 1037 6.21 -21.11 -19.81
CA ALA A 1037 7.03 -20.92 -21.01
C ALA A 1037 6.25 -20.13 -22.08
N GLN A 1038 5.02 -20.56 -22.35
CA GLN A 1038 4.08 -19.95 -23.28
C GLN A 1038 3.09 -19.04 -22.55
N SER A 1039 3.14 -17.73 -22.82
CA SER A 1039 2.28 -16.73 -22.20
C SER A 1039 0.78 -16.92 -22.54
N GLU A 1040 0.47 -17.47 -23.71
CA GLU A 1040 -0.90 -17.68 -24.22
C GLU A 1040 -1.72 -18.61 -23.33
N LYS A 1041 -1.07 -19.51 -22.58
CA LYS A 1041 -1.73 -20.43 -21.63
C LYS A 1041 -2.40 -19.73 -20.46
N ILE A 1042 -1.98 -18.50 -20.12
CA ILE A 1042 -2.57 -17.72 -19.03
C ILE A 1042 -3.43 -16.58 -19.57
N PHE A 1043 -2.95 -15.89 -20.61
CA PHE A 1043 -3.57 -14.67 -21.15
C PHE A 1043 -4.64 -14.92 -22.22
N TRP A 1044 -5.51 -15.90 -21.99
CA TRP A 1044 -6.63 -16.21 -22.89
C TRP A 1044 -7.99 -15.93 -22.22
N LEU A 1045 -9.00 -15.69 -23.06
CA LEU A 1045 -10.41 -15.56 -22.69
C LEU A 1045 -11.22 -16.53 -23.56
N GLU A 1046 -12.31 -17.09 -23.04
CA GLU A 1046 -13.23 -17.94 -23.82
C GLU A 1046 -13.80 -17.14 -25.00
N THR A 1047 -13.93 -17.78 -26.16
CA THR A 1047 -14.59 -17.22 -27.35
C THR A 1047 -16.09 -17.53 -27.32
N ASP A 1048 -16.92 -16.54 -27.69
CA ASP A 1048 -18.37 -16.54 -27.54
C ASP A 1048 -19.10 -17.58 -28.43
N ASP A 1049 -19.34 -18.79 -27.92
CA ASP A 1049 -20.28 -19.76 -28.54
C ASP A 1049 -21.71 -19.70 -27.95
N ASP A 1050 -21.94 -18.92 -26.88
CA ASP A 1050 -23.17 -18.94 -26.08
C ASP A 1050 -24.20 -17.82 -26.42
N PHE A 1051 -24.05 -17.14 -27.57
CA PHE A 1051 -24.99 -16.10 -28.05
C PHE A 1051 -26.43 -16.59 -28.28
N LYS A 1052 -26.69 -17.90 -28.21
CA LYS A 1052 -28.01 -18.51 -28.41
C LYS A 1052 -29.05 -18.02 -27.38
N THR A 1053 -28.65 -17.90 -26.11
CA THR A 1053 -29.59 -17.55 -25.01
C THR A 1053 -30.13 -16.11 -25.09
N PHE A 1054 -29.38 -15.19 -25.72
CA PHE A 1054 -29.79 -13.78 -25.86
C PHE A 1054 -30.88 -13.62 -26.94
N LYS A 1055 -30.78 -14.42 -28.02
CA LYS A 1055 -31.72 -14.36 -29.14
C LYS A 1055 -33.10 -14.90 -28.78
N GLU A 1056 -33.16 -15.99 -28.01
CA GLU A 1056 -34.40 -16.66 -27.61
C GLU A 1056 -35.33 -15.77 -26.75
N LYS A 1057 -34.77 -14.89 -25.90
CA LYS A 1057 -35.58 -13.97 -25.08
C LYS A 1057 -36.04 -12.72 -25.83
N CYS A 1058 -35.27 -12.23 -26.81
CA CYS A 1058 -35.75 -11.18 -27.71
C CYS A 1058 -36.99 -11.64 -28.49
N GLU A 1059 -36.98 -12.89 -28.96
CA GLU A 1059 -38.14 -13.49 -29.64
C GLU A 1059 -39.37 -13.61 -28.72
N GLU A 1060 -39.19 -13.81 -27.40
CA GLU A 1060 -40.29 -13.81 -26.43
C GLU A 1060 -40.92 -12.41 -26.27
N HIS A 1061 -40.09 -11.35 -26.31
CA HIS A 1061 -40.57 -9.96 -26.22
C HIS A 1061 -41.29 -9.51 -27.48
N ASP A 1062 -40.76 -9.85 -28.66
CA ASP A 1062 -41.42 -9.56 -29.94
C ASP A 1062 -42.81 -10.21 -29.99
N ARG A 1063 -42.94 -11.47 -29.51
CA ARG A 1063 -44.25 -12.14 -29.38
C ARG A 1063 -45.23 -11.41 -28.45
N VAL A 1064 -44.75 -10.77 -27.37
CA VAL A 1064 -45.62 -9.99 -26.46
C VAL A 1064 -46.06 -8.69 -27.14
N LEU A 1065 -45.17 -8.02 -27.88
CA LEU A 1065 -45.52 -6.82 -28.63
C LEU A 1065 -46.49 -7.11 -29.77
N ASP A 1066 -46.42 -8.30 -30.38
CA ASP A 1066 -47.33 -8.76 -31.42
C ASP A 1066 -48.73 -9.15 -30.90
N THR A 1067 -48.92 -9.28 -29.58
CA THR A 1067 -50.24 -9.61 -28.99
C THR A 1067 -51.20 -8.42 -28.90
N PHE A 1068 -50.74 -7.19 -29.15
CA PHE A 1068 -51.58 -6.00 -29.05
C PHE A 1068 -52.45 -5.81 -30.30
N ILE A 1069 -53.77 -5.93 -30.13
CA ILE A 1069 -54.75 -5.63 -31.19
C ILE A 1069 -54.97 -4.12 -31.19
N LEU A 1070 -54.51 -3.45 -32.25
CA LEU A 1070 -54.60 -1.99 -32.45
C LEU A 1070 -55.37 -1.69 -33.73
N THR A 1071 -56.09 -0.57 -33.75
CA THR A 1071 -56.72 -0.05 -34.98
C THR A 1071 -55.67 0.48 -35.97
N ASN A 1072 -56.01 0.62 -37.26
CA ASN A 1072 -55.08 1.14 -38.27
C ASN A 1072 -54.53 2.53 -37.88
N GLU A 1073 -55.36 3.41 -37.32
CA GLU A 1073 -54.92 4.73 -36.85
C GLU A 1073 -53.94 4.63 -35.66
N GLU A 1074 -54.16 3.70 -34.73
CA GLU A 1074 -53.28 3.48 -33.58
C GLU A 1074 -51.94 2.84 -33.99
N GLN A 1075 -51.95 1.94 -34.99
CA GLN A 1075 -50.74 1.37 -35.55
C GLN A 1075 -49.88 2.42 -36.26
N GLU A 1076 -50.50 3.34 -37.01
CA GLU A 1076 -49.79 4.48 -37.60
C GLU A 1076 -49.15 5.36 -36.51
N ILE A 1077 -49.88 5.68 -35.44
CA ILE A 1077 -49.34 6.47 -34.33
C ILE A 1077 -48.17 5.74 -33.65
N LEU A 1078 -48.29 4.44 -33.40
CA LEU A 1078 -47.23 3.62 -32.81
C LEU A 1078 -45.98 3.60 -33.71
N SER A 1079 -46.14 3.46 -35.02
CA SER A 1079 -45.02 3.46 -35.97
C SER A 1079 -44.24 4.78 -35.97
N HIS A 1080 -44.92 5.92 -35.87
CA HIS A 1080 -44.27 7.24 -35.75
C HIS A 1080 -43.61 7.42 -34.39
N ILE A 1081 -44.19 6.90 -33.30
CA ILE A 1081 -43.54 6.90 -31.97
C ILE A 1081 -42.24 6.08 -31.99
N ILE A 1082 -42.25 4.91 -32.64
CA ILE A 1082 -41.03 4.12 -32.86
C ILE A 1082 -40.02 4.91 -33.71
N GLY A 1083 -40.51 5.63 -34.72
CA GLY A 1083 -39.74 6.56 -35.56
C GLY A 1083 -39.01 7.65 -34.78
N LEU A 1084 -39.53 8.11 -33.63
CA LEU A 1084 -38.84 9.09 -32.76
C LEU A 1084 -37.52 8.56 -32.17
N GLY A 1085 -37.36 7.23 -32.10
CA GLY A 1085 -36.14 6.57 -31.67
C GLY A 1085 -35.05 6.55 -32.75
N ASN A 1086 -35.42 6.72 -34.02
CA ASN A 1086 -34.50 6.72 -35.15
C ASN A 1086 -34.07 8.16 -35.49
N VAL A 1087 -32.75 8.39 -35.59
CA VAL A 1087 -32.18 9.71 -35.89
C VAL A 1087 -32.70 10.28 -37.23
N VAL A 1088 -32.92 9.43 -38.23
CA VAL A 1088 -33.32 9.86 -39.58
C VAL A 1088 -34.80 10.26 -39.65
N ARG A 1089 -35.69 9.48 -39.01
CA ARG A 1089 -37.15 9.67 -39.07
C ARG A 1089 -37.70 10.60 -37.98
N ARG A 1090 -36.84 11.09 -37.07
CA ARG A 1090 -37.27 11.81 -35.87
C ARG A 1090 -38.07 13.07 -36.17
N SER A 1091 -37.61 13.92 -37.09
CA SER A 1091 -38.25 15.20 -37.40
C SER A 1091 -39.64 15.02 -38.01
N GLU A 1092 -39.75 14.10 -38.96
CA GLU A 1092 -41.00 13.69 -39.61
C GLU A 1092 -42.00 13.09 -38.59
N ALA A 1093 -41.51 12.18 -37.75
CA ALA A 1093 -42.34 11.60 -36.69
C ALA A 1093 -42.85 12.64 -35.70
N GLU A 1094 -42.00 13.61 -35.31
CA GLU A 1094 -42.39 14.64 -34.35
C GLU A 1094 -43.43 15.62 -34.91
N THR A 1095 -43.28 16.03 -36.18
CA THR A 1095 -44.27 16.89 -36.85
C THR A 1095 -45.61 16.17 -37.05
N TYR A 1096 -45.58 14.91 -37.50
CA TYR A 1096 -46.78 14.09 -37.64
C TYR A 1096 -47.51 13.93 -36.30
N LEU A 1097 -46.80 13.54 -35.24
CA LEU A 1097 -47.41 13.32 -33.92
C LEU A 1097 -48.00 14.60 -33.31
N LYS A 1098 -47.36 15.76 -33.52
CA LYS A 1098 -47.93 17.06 -33.11
C LYS A 1098 -49.21 17.38 -33.88
N ALA A 1099 -49.20 17.21 -35.20
CA ALA A 1099 -50.38 17.43 -36.03
C ALA A 1099 -51.54 16.46 -35.70
N LYS A 1100 -51.23 15.17 -35.49
CA LYS A 1100 -52.22 14.14 -35.14
C LYS A 1100 -52.79 14.36 -33.73
N ARG A 1101 -52.01 14.89 -32.79
CA ARG A 1101 -52.49 15.28 -31.45
C ARG A 1101 -53.48 16.44 -31.49
N MET A 1102 -53.31 17.38 -32.42
CA MET A 1102 -54.24 18.50 -32.62
C MET A 1102 -55.52 18.06 -33.34
N SER A 1103 -55.40 17.25 -34.40
CA SER A 1103 -56.54 16.79 -35.21
C SER A 1103 -57.38 15.69 -34.54
N SER A 1104 -56.74 14.75 -33.84
CA SER A 1104 -57.39 13.58 -33.23
C SER A 1104 -56.91 13.34 -31.78
N PRO A 1105 -57.28 14.21 -30.83
CA PRO A 1105 -56.83 14.09 -29.43
C PRO A 1105 -57.36 12.83 -28.74
N HIS A 1106 -58.46 12.23 -29.22
CA HIS A 1106 -59.07 11.03 -28.63
C HIS A 1106 -58.21 9.76 -28.80
N ALA A 1107 -57.41 9.67 -29.88
CA ALA A 1107 -56.52 8.54 -30.11
C ALA A 1107 -55.45 8.39 -29.01
N PHE A 1108 -54.94 9.51 -28.47
CA PHE A 1108 -53.97 9.55 -27.36
C PHE A 1108 -54.59 9.28 -25.98
N VAL A 1109 -55.89 8.96 -25.92
CA VAL A 1109 -56.59 8.50 -24.70
C VAL A 1109 -56.97 7.02 -24.82
N SER A 1110 -56.47 6.31 -25.83
CA SER A 1110 -56.66 4.85 -25.96
C SER A 1110 -55.76 4.09 -24.98
N VAL A 1111 -56.37 3.20 -24.19
CA VAL A 1111 -55.67 2.33 -23.22
C VAL A 1111 -54.79 1.28 -23.93
N PRO A 1112 -55.27 0.56 -24.97
CA PRO A 1112 -54.41 -0.38 -25.71
C PRO A 1112 -53.18 0.30 -26.34
N LEU A 1113 -53.37 1.46 -26.99
CA LEU A 1113 -52.25 2.22 -27.57
C LEU A 1113 -51.26 2.68 -26.49
N PHE A 1114 -51.75 3.22 -25.36
CA PHE A 1114 -50.90 3.63 -24.25
C PHE A 1114 -50.07 2.48 -23.70
N HIS A 1115 -50.70 1.32 -23.46
CA HIS A 1115 -50.01 0.15 -22.94
C HIS A 1115 -48.97 -0.38 -23.92
N ALA A 1116 -49.28 -0.42 -25.22
CA ALA A 1116 -48.33 -0.79 -26.27
C ALA A 1116 -47.13 0.18 -26.27
N VAL A 1117 -47.37 1.49 -26.31
CA VAL A 1117 -46.30 2.51 -26.33
C VAL A 1117 -45.40 2.42 -25.09
N MET A 1118 -45.98 2.25 -23.90
CA MET A 1118 -45.20 2.12 -22.65
C MET A 1118 -44.40 0.81 -22.60
N SER A 1119 -44.92 -0.27 -23.22
CA SER A 1119 -44.17 -1.52 -23.42
C SER A 1119 -42.97 -1.30 -24.32
N TYR A 1120 -43.17 -0.63 -25.47
CA TYR A 1120 -42.11 -0.34 -26.44
C TYR A 1120 -40.98 0.51 -25.85
N ILE A 1121 -41.30 1.56 -25.07
CA ILE A 1121 -40.30 2.43 -24.44
C ILE A 1121 -39.52 1.71 -23.32
N THR A 1122 -40.11 0.65 -22.76
CA THR A 1122 -39.44 -0.20 -21.76
C THR A 1122 -38.44 -1.15 -22.41
N VAL A 1123 -38.80 -1.75 -23.55
CA VAL A 1123 -37.98 -2.75 -24.24
C VAL A 1123 -36.87 -2.12 -25.08
N PHE A 1124 -37.17 -1.02 -25.79
CA PHE A 1124 -36.22 -0.38 -26.70
C PHE A 1124 -35.57 0.88 -26.09
N SER A 1125 -34.33 1.15 -26.49
CA SER A 1125 -33.57 2.30 -25.98
C SER A 1125 -34.03 3.63 -26.60
N PHE A 1126 -34.69 4.47 -25.82
CA PHE A 1126 -35.05 5.85 -26.20
C PHE A 1126 -34.28 6.88 -25.36
N LYS A 1127 -33.81 7.96 -26.01
CA LYS A 1127 -33.23 9.13 -25.31
C LYS A 1127 -34.25 9.74 -24.35
N LEU A 1128 -33.80 10.27 -23.20
CA LEU A 1128 -34.66 10.90 -22.19
C LEU A 1128 -35.57 12.00 -22.77
N SER A 1129 -35.05 12.81 -23.71
CA SER A 1129 -35.84 13.84 -24.41
C SER A 1129 -37.07 13.25 -25.13
N THR A 1130 -36.89 12.09 -25.77
CA THR A 1130 -37.95 11.42 -26.54
C THR A 1130 -38.99 10.83 -25.59
N ARG A 1131 -38.55 10.22 -24.49
CA ARG A 1131 -39.44 9.69 -23.45
C ARG A 1131 -40.32 10.78 -22.85
N LYS A 1132 -39.74 11.95 -22.57
CA LYS A 1132 -40.46 13.16 -22.13
C LYS A 1132 -41.52 13.62 -23.15
N ILE A 1133 -41.20 13.60 -24.45
CA ILE A 1133 -42.18 13.92 -25.51
C ILE A 1133 -43.33 12.93 -25.46
N VAL A 1134 -43.05 11.63 -25.33
CA VAL A 1134 -44.11 10.62 -25.26
C VAL A 1134 -45.00 10.80 -24.04
N HIS A 1135 -44.44 11.05 -22.85
CA HIS A 1135 -45.25 11.37 -21.66
C HIS A 1135 -46.13 12.61 -21.86
N LYS A 1136 -45.63 13.63 -22.56
CA LYS A 1136 -46.41 14.82 -22.92
C LYS A 1136 -47.54 14.48 -23.91
N LEU A 1137 -47.33 13.59 -24.89
CA LEU A 1137 -48.37 13.20 -25.86
C LEU A 1137 -49.59 12.56 -25.16
N PHE A 1138 -49.33 11.70 -24.17
CA PHE A 1138 -50.37 10.99 -23.41
C PHE A 1138 -50.88 11.74 -22.16
N GLU A 1139 -50.57 13.04 -22.02
CA GLU A 1139 -50.91 13.82 -20.83
C GLU A 1139 -52.41 13.78 -20.46
N LYS A 1140 -53.28 13.80 -21.48
CA LYS A 1140 -54.75 13.71 -21.31
C LYS A 1140 -55.21 12.36 -20.79
N MET A 1141 -54.48 11.27 -21.05
CA MET A 1141 -54.81 9.93 -20.55
C MET A 1141 -54.77 9.89 -19.02
N TYR A 1142 -53.83 10.62 -18.41
CA TYR A 1142 -53.71 10.72 -16.95
C TYR A 1142 -54.83 11.53 -16.27
N SER A 1143 -55.63 12.29 -17.05
CA SER A 1143 -56.74 13.08 -16.52
C SER A 1143 -58.08 12.32 -16.49
N VAL A 1144 -58.17 11.18 -17.19
CA VAL A 1144 -59.44 10.43 -17.36
C VAL A 1144 -59.47 9.21 -16.45
N GLN A 1145 -60.16 9.34 -15.32
CA GLN A 1145 -60.13 8.35 -14.23
C GLN A 1145 -60.61 6.94 -14.62
N LYS A 1146 -61.74 6.82 -15.33
CA LYS A 1146 -62.31 5.50 -15.70
C LYS A 1146 -61.36 4.66 -16.56
N LYS A 1147 -60.56 5.30 -17.40
CA LYS A 1147 -59.62 4.63 -18.32
C LYS A 1147 -58.33 4.16 -17.63
N ILE A 1148 -57.94 4.77 -16.52
CA ILE A 1148 -56.74 4.37 -15.75
C ILE A 1148 -56.96 3.03 -15.04
N ASP A 1149 -58.20 2.74 -14.65
CA ASP A 1149 -58.56 1.47 -14.01
C ASP A 1149 -58.60 0.30 -15.01
N GLU A 1150 -58.86 0.58 -16.31
CA GLU A 1150 -58.84 -0.41 -17.40
C GLU A 1150 -57.42 -0.94 -17.67
N ILE A 1151 -56.35 -0.26 -17.22
CA ILE A 1151 -54.95 -0.69 -17.37
C ILE A 1151 -54.68 -2.01 -16.63
N ASP A 1152 -55.45 -2.33 -15.59
CA ASP A 1152 -55.33 -3.60 -14.85
C ASP A 1152 -55.75 -4.83 -15.69
N SER A 1153 -56.45 -4.64 -16.80
CA SER A 1153 -56.89 -5.72 -17.70
C SER A 1153 -55.78 -6.23 -18.63
N TYR A 1154 -54.69 -5.46 -18.78
CA TYR A 1154 -53.55 -5.82 -19.63
C TYR A 1154 -52.48 -6.55 -18.83
N LYS A 1155 -51.79 -7.51 -19.47
CA LYS A 1155 -50.63 -8.18 -18.86
C LYS A 1155 -49.57 -7.14 -18.52
N HIS A 1156 -49.04 -7.23 -17.31
CA HIS A 1156 -47.96 -6.35 -16.87
C HIS A 1156 -46.72 -6.52 -17.75
N ILE A 1157 -46.05 -5.40 -18.01
CA ILE A 1157 -44.79 -5.37 -18.76
C ILE A 1157 -43.69 -5.98 -17.89
N TYR A 1158 -42.81 -6.79 -18.50
CA TYR A 1158 -41.77 -7.59 -17.84
C TYR A 1158 -40.73 -6.76 -17.08
#